data_AF-A0A8U0Q6T9-F1
#
_entry.id   AF-A0A8U0Q6T9-F1
#
_cell.length_a   1.000
_cell.length_b   1.000
_cell.length_c   1.000
_cell.angle_alpha   90.00
_cell.angle_beta   90.00
_cell.angle_gamma   90.00
#
_symmetry.space_group_name_H-M   'P 1'
#
loop_
_entity.id
_entity.type
_entity.pdbx_description
1 polymer ?
#
loop_
_entity_poly.entity_id
_entity_poly.type
_entity_poly.pdbx_seq_one_letter_code
_entity_poly.pdbx_strand_id
1 'polypeptide(L)'
;MMVDPTLAEMGKNLNEAMKILEDGRKASDPDADRRQFSRSSIPGPLQGDGQDVASILQLVQNLMHEDEEEDKPSHRMQNVGEQGHMALLGHSLAAYISVLDRERLRKLITRIASDTTLWLCRLFRYESGSAYYHEDDREGLLKVCRLVINTRYEDYSTEGYTVLNSRQPVIYQSATCRPGLGQHLCSQLGLPLSSLCTVPCNTMFGSQHQMDIALLDKLIREDVETGKLPLLLIANAGTPGAGHTDKLGRLKELCEQYGMWLHIEGVNLATLALGEVSSPVTAATRSDSMTLTLGPWLGLPAVPAVTLYRHEDPALSLAAGLTSSQPVEKLRALPLWLSLQYLGHDGIVEKIRHAVELSQQLLEKLKTLASIKTSVEDELNSPVVVFRFSQETSAESSGGSVEGYFAGEREVLDSLNRWLCERLAQLVPASGVDIVELEDEGTCVRFTPLMTAAALGTQRCDVDLLVERLTELVPVLNCTLRLRLDFREEVYRHSALSYIEDLSWPGLGAVRYEPRIEELNDSKRQLEVEKINSELLVKLGDLDADLIFSTGLEFGPEKDCIFIGMATEDLDVAELVDTIAALGRDIEENGRLLENMTEVVRKGIQEAELQLQKDNQDKLMEEGVLRQIPLVGSVLNWFSPFQSTVKGRTFNLAAGSLDSTEPIYSMKAQTGGLASPETPTSSAKRLPGQRLFRREGAGGSDSHSETSSVGQAEDLSRERFPQPTTPNPPSPVPDEAVSMAPESPETPQVLAEPEPTQDNGEVGTQEGEEEERWPEGQEAPVEETGR
;
A
#
# COMPACT_ATOMS: atom_id res chain seq x y z
N MET A 1 39.21 -5.68 -28.52
CA MET A 1 39.13 -5.28 -27.11
C MET A 1 38.86 -6.55 -26.31
N MET A 2 39.84 -7.10 -25.60
CA MET A 2 39.60 -8.28 -24.74
C MET A 2 38.87 -7.81 -23.49
N VAL A 3 37.65 -8.33 -23.28
CA VAL A 3 36.91 -8.16 -22.02
C VAL A 3 37.74 -8.80 -20.91
N ASP A 4 37.96 -8.08 -19.81
CA ASP A 4 38.67 -8.59 -18.64
C ASP A 4 37.98 -9.89 -18.18
N PRO A 5 38.68 -11.04 -18.11
CA PRO A 5 38.09 -12.32 -17.75
C PRO A 5 37.39 -12.28 -16.39
N THR A 6 37.84 -11.44 -15.46
CA THR A 6 37.22 -11.26 -14.15
C THR A 6 35.87 -10.54 -14.23
N LEU A 7 35.72 -9.60 -15.16
CA LEU A 7 34.47 -8.89 -15.41
C LEU A 7 33.43 -9.82 -16.05
N ALA A 8 33.87 -10.71 -16.95
CA ALA A 8 33.01 -11.72 -17.57
C ALA A 8 32.52 -12.77 -16.56
N GLU A 9 33.38 -13.18 -15.63
CA GLU A 9 33.03 -14.10 -14.54
C GLU A 9 32.07 -13.44 -13.54
N MET A 10 32.30 -12.18 -13.16
CA MET A 10 31.38 -11.41 -12.30
C MET A 10 29.99 -11.29 -12.95
N GLY A 11 29.92 -10.94 -14.24
CA GLY A 11 28.66 -10.84 -14.96
C GLY A 11 27.89 -12.17 -15.00
N LYS A 12 28.61 -13.29 -15.14
CA LYS A 12 28.00 -14.63 -15.10
C LYS A 12 27.46 -14.98 -13.72
N ASN A 13 28.25 -14.73 -12.67
CA ASN A 13 27.86 -15.03 -11.28
C ASN A 13 26.69 -14.15 -10.82
N LEU A 14 26.66 -12.88 -11.24
CA LEU A 14 25.53 -11.98 -10.96
C LEU A 14 24.26 -12.48 -11.65
N ASN A 15 24.33 -12.83 -12.94
CA ASN A 15 23.19 -13.37 -13.67
C ASN A 15 22.67 -14.68 -13.07
N GLU A 16 23.56 -15.55 -12.58
CA GLU A 16 23.18 -16.79 -11.90
C GLU A 16 22.51 -16.53 -10.54
N ALA A 17 23.06 -15.63 -9.73
CA ALA A 17 22.46 -15.22 -8.46
C ALA A 17 21.09 -14.54 -8.66
N MET A 18 20.99 -13.65 -9.66
CA MET A 18 19.73 -12.99 -10.01
C MET A 18 18.69 -14.00 -10.49
N LYS A 19 19.08 -14.97 -11.32
CA LYS A 19 18.19 -16.03 -11.77
C LYS A 19 17.67 -16.88 -10.61
N ILE A 20 18.52 -17.22 -9.64
CA ILE A 20 18.10 -17.94 -8.42
C ILE A 20 17.07 -17.14 -7.62
N LEU A 21 17.29 -15.83 -7.47
CA LEU A 21 16.37 -14.93 -6.76
C LEU A 21 15.06 -14.67 -7.54
N GLU A 22 15.10 -14.63 -8.87
CA GLU A 22 13.94 -14.45 -9.74
C GLU A 22 13.11 -15.73 -9.92
N ASP A 23 13.74 -16.90 -10.06
CA ASP A 23 13.05 -18.19 -10.22
C ASP A 23 12.29 -18.58 -8.93
N GLY A 24 12.77 -18.16 -7.75
CA GLY A 24 12.05 -18.27 -6.48
C GLY A 24 10.72 -17.51 -6.43
N ARG A 25 10.55 -16.45 -7.25
CA ARG A 25 9.28 -15.69 -7.36
C ARG A 25 8.21 -16.38 -8.20
N LYS A 26 8.60 -17.26 -9.13
CA LYS A 26 7.66 -17.96 -10.04
C LYS A 26 7.07 -19.24 -9.46
N ALA A 27 7.64 -19.75 -8.37
CA ALA A 27 7.20 -20.97 -7.69
C ALA A 27 6.17 -20.72 -6.57
N SER A 28 5.32 -19.69 -6.71
CA SER A 28 4.10 -19.56 -5.90
C SER A 28 3.01 -20.47 -6.49
N ASP A 29 3.11 -21.77 -6.20
CA ASP A 29 2.07 -22.75 -6.52
C ASP A 29 0.87 -22.51 -5.59
N PRO A 30 -0.36 -22.24 -6.10
CA PRO A 30 -1.52 -21.93 -5.26
C PRO A 30 -2.01 -23.09 -4.38
N ASP A 31 -1.42 -24.29 -4.50
CA ASP A 31 -1.75 -25.49 -3.72
C ASP A 31 -0.69 -25.86 -2.66
N ALA A 32 0.31 -25.01 -2.40
CA ALA A 32 1.23 -25.23 -1.29
C ALA A 32 0.58 -24.83 0.05
N ASP A 33 -0.21 -25.76 0.59
CA ASP A 33 -0.72 -25.81 1.96
C ASP A 33 0.09 -24.99 2.96
N ARG A 34 -0.62 -24.18 3.76
CA ARG A 34 -0.19 -23.54 5.02
C ARG A 34 0.89 -24.35 5.75
N ARG A 35 2.15 -24.14 5.38
CA ARG A 35 3.27 -24.47 6.25
C ARG A 35 3.32 -23.33 7.25
N GLN A 36 2.89 -23.60 8.48
CA GLN A 36 3.27 -22.78 9.62
C GLN A 36 4.80 -22.67 9.60
N PHE A 37 5.33 -21.56 9.09
CA PHE A 37 6.75 -21.27 9.09
C PHE A 37 7.13 -21.00 10.54
N SER A 38 7.86 -21.95 11.13
CA SER A 38 8.33 -21.83 12.51
C SER A 38 9.36 -20.71 12.62
N ARG A 39 9.36 -20.02 13.77
CA ARG A 39 10.35 -19.03 14.30
C ARG A 39 11.86 -19.35 14.15
N SER A 40 12.22 -20.40 13.42
CA SER A 40 13.56 -20.91 13.14
C SER A 40 14.23 -20.32 11.88
N SER A 41 13.53 -19.47 11.12
CA SER A 41 14.00 -18.91 9.85
C SER A 41 14.75 -17.58 9.96
N ILE A 42 14.68 -16.90 11.12
CA ILE A 42 15.57 -15.78 11.44
C ILE A 42 16.97 -16.36 11.71
N PRO A 43 18.01 -15.97 10.95
CA PRO A 43 19.35 -16.43 11.23
C PRO A 43 19.75 -16.05 12.65
N GLY A 44 20.32 -17.03 13.37
CA GLY A 44 20.96 -16.78 14.65
C GLY A 44 22.15 -15.81 14.51
N PRO A 45 22.78 -15.43 15.63
CA PRO A 45 23.99 -14.60 15.59
C PRO A 45 25.04 -15.22 14.65
N LEU A 46 25.85 -14.36 14.03
CA LEU A 46 26.94 -14.77 13.14
C LEU A 46 27.77 -15.86 13.82
N GLN A 47 27.89 -17.00 13.15
CA GLN A 47 28.60 -18.16 13.66
C GLN A 47 30.12 -17.96 13.52
N GLY A 48 30.90 -18.69 14.33
CA GLY A 48 32.37 -18.64 14.26
C GLY A 48 32.96 -19.26 12.99
N ASP A 49 32.22 -20.19 12.36
CA ASP A 49 32.63 -20.88 11.13
C ASP A 49 31.92 -20.28 9.91
N GLY A 50 32.62 -20.25 8.76
CA GLY A 50 32.07 -19.76 7.50
C GLY A 50 31.01 -20.71 6.92
N GLN A 51 30.01 -20.14 6.26
CA GLN A 51 28.97 -20.88 5.53
C GLN A 51 29.27 -20.92 4.04
N ASP A 52 28.75 -21.92 3.33
CA ASP A 52 28.84 -21.97 1.87
C ASP A 52 27.91 -20.93 1.22
N VAL A 53 28.26 -20.52 0.00
CA VAL A 53 27.54 -19.46 -0.73
C VAL A 53 26.08 -19.84 -0.99
N ALA A 54 25.80 -21.12 -1.27
CA ALA A 54 24.43 -21.56 -1.55
C ALA A 54 23.55 -21.46 -0.30
N SER A 55 24.06 -21.87 0.87
CA SER A 55 23.38 -21.71 2.17
C SER A 55 23.12 -20.25 2.51
N ILE A 56 24.08 -19.36 2.23
CA ILE A 56 23.91 -17.91 2.46
C ILE A 56 22.83 -17.33 1.52
N LEU A 57 22.85 -17.69 0.24
CA LEU A 57 21.84 -17.24 -0.73
C LEU A 57 20.44 -17.75 -0.37
N GLN A 58 20.33 -19.01 0.09
CA GLN A 58 19.07 -19.57 0.54
C GLN A 58 18.55 -18.90 1.82
N LEU A 59 19.44 -18.51 2.73
CA LEU A 59 19.08 -17.74 3.92
C LEU A 59 18.56 -16.35 3.55
N VAL A 60 19.24 -15.64 2.64
CA VAL A 60 18.78 -14.35 2.12
C VAL A 60 17.43 -14.49 1.44
N GLN A 61 17.24 -15.54 0.63
CA GLN A 61 15.96 -15.83 -0.02
C GLN A 61 14.85 -16.04 1.01
N ASN A 62 15.08 -16.84 2.06
CA ASN A 62 14.10 -17.03 3.13
C ASN A 62 13.74 -15.71 3.82
N LEU A 63 14.73 -14.86 4.10
CA LEU A 63 14.50 -13.53 4.70
C LEU A 63 13.71 -12.58 3.80
N MET A 64 13.82 -12.70 2.47
CA MET A 64 13.02 -11.89 1.55
C MET A 64 11.56 -12.33 1.45
N HIS A 65 11.24 -13.58 1.84
CA HIS A 65 9.91 -14.19 1.70
C HIS A 65 9.17 -14.40 3.03
N GLU A 66 9.75 -13.98 4.16
CA GLU A 66 9.00 -13.87 5.41
C GLU A 66 8.02 -12.70 5.29
N ASP A 67 6.78 -13.01 4.93
CA ASP A 67 5.68 -12.05 4.96
C ASP A 67 5.44 -11.60 6.41
N GLU A 68 5.50 -10.28 6.56
CA GLU A 68 5.07 -9.53 7.73
C GLU A 68 3.62 -9.93 8.07
N GLU A 69 3.36 -10.21 9.35
CA GLU A 69 2.02 -10.37 9.87
C GLU A 69 1.16 -9.14 9.50
N GLU A 70 0.00 -9.42 8.90
CA GLU A 70 -1.23 -8.62 8.70
C GLU A 70 -1.18 -7.07 8.79
N ASP A 71 -1.83 -6.43 7.81
CA ASP A 71 -2.32 -5.02 7.79
C ASP A 71 -1.48 -3.87 7.20
N LYS A 72 -0.47 -4.12 6.35
CA LYS A 72 0.03 -3.06 5.46
C LYS A 72 0.10 -3.52 4.00
N PRO A 73 -0.33 -2.68 3.03
CA PRO A 73 -0.02 -2.93 1.63
C PRO A 73 1.50 -2.77 1.47
N SER A 74 2.23 -3.87 1.65
CA SER A 74 3.66 -3.93 1.45
C SER A 74 3.95 -3.52 0.00
N HIS A 75 4.91 -2.61 -0.17
CA HIS A 75 5.46 -2.30 -1.47
C HIS A 75 5.94 -3.62 -2.11
N ARG A 76 5.12 -4.21 -2.98
CA ARG A 76 5.49 -5.38 -3.79
C ARG A 76 6.89 -5.13 -4.32
N MET A 77 7.81 -6.07 -4.07
CA MET A 77 9.16 -5.96 -4.61
C MET A 77 9.02 -5.61 -6.10
N GLN A 78 9.53 -4.44 -6.47
CA GLN A 78 9.43 -3.93 -7.83
C GLN A 78 9.92 -5.03 -8.77
N ASN A 79 9.14 -5.36 -9.80
CA ASN A 79 9.66 -6.14 -10.89
C ASN A 79 10.81 -5.33 -11.46
N VAL A 80 12.04 -5.81 -11.24
CA VAL A 80 13.22 -5.23 -11.81
C VAL A 80 13.15 -5.57 -13.29
N GLY A 81 12.48 -4.72 -14.08
CA GLY A 81 12.49 -4.85 -15.53
C GLY A 81 13.95 -4.84 -16.03
N GLU A 82 14.17 -5.19 -17.30
CA GLU A 82 15.50 -5.22 -17.92
C GLU A 82 16.32 -3.93 -17.67
N GLN A 83 15.63 -2.81 -17.51
CA GLN A 83 16.19 -1.49 -17.18
C GLN A 83 16.79 -1.42 -15.77
N GLY A 84 16.13 -2.05 -14.80
CA GLY A 84 16.62 -2.09 -13.42
C GLY A 84 17.83 -3.01 -13.26
N HIS A 85 18.02 -3.99 -14.15
CA HIS A 85 19.23 -4.81 -14.18
C HIS A 85 20.48 -3.97 -14.44
N MET A 86 20.39 -2.91 -15.25
CA MET A 86 21.52 -2.00 -15.50
C MET A 86 21.92 -1.19 -14.26
N ALA A 87 20.95 -0.75 -13.45
CA ALA A 87 21.22 -0.10 -12.18
C ALA A 87 21.93 -1.05 -11.20
N LEU A 88 21.44 -2.29 -11.07
CA LEU A 88 22.05 -3.33 -10.23
C LEU A 88 23.47 -3.70 -10.67
N LEU A 89 23.68 -3.86 -11.98
CA LEU A 89 25.00 -4.05 -12.58
C LEU A 89 25.92 -2.89 -12.24
N GLY A 90 25.42 -1.65 -12.33
CA GLY A 90 26.19 -0.47 -12.00
C GLY A 90 26.64 -0.41 -10.54
N HIS A 91 25.80 -0.85 -9.60
CA HIS A 91 26.20 -0.97 -8.18
C HIS A 91 27.30 -2.00 -7.98
N SER A 92 27.17 -3.16 -8.62
CA SER A 92 28.17 -4.22 -8.53
C SER A 92 29.50 -3.79 -9.17
N LEU A 93 29.44 -3.09 -10.31
CA LEU A 93 30.60 -2.49 -10.95
C LEU A 93 31.21 -1.38 -10.11
N ALA A 94 30.41 -0.57 -9.41
CA ALA A 94 30.93 0.47 -8.50
C ALA A 94 31.77 -0.15 -7.39
N ALA A 95 31.30 -1.25 -6.78
CA ALA A 95 32.04 -2.00 -5.77
C ALA A 95 33.36 -2.53 -6.33
N TYR A 96 33.37 -3.12 -7.53
CA TYR A 96 34.59 -3.60 -8.18
C TYR A 96 35.57 -2.46 -8.53
N ILE A 97 35.07 -1.39 -9.17
CA ILE A 97 35.87 -0.23 -9.59
C ILE A 97 36.52 0.46 -8.39
N SER A 98 35.90 0.40 -7.20
CA SER A 98 36.47 0.97 -5.98
C SER A 98 37.83 0.37 -5.57
N VAL A 99 38.16 -0.83 -6.07
CA VAL A 99 39.42 -1.54 -5.79
C VAL A 99 40.56 -1.11 -6.74
N LEU A 100 40.25 -0.37 -7.82
CA LEU A 100 41.25 0.10 -8.78
C LEU A 100 42.24 1.09 -8.15
N ASP A 101 43.39 1.27 -8.81
CA ASP A 101 44.38 2.26 -8.38
C ASP A 101 43.80 3.69 -8.39
N ARG A 102 44.26 4.51 -7.45
CA ARG A 102 43.67 5.84 -7.18
C ARG A 102 43.71 6.78 -8.39
N GLU A 103 44.70 6.66 -9.27
CA GLU A 103 44.83 7.52 -10.44
C GLU A 103 43.85 7.13 -11.56
N ARG A 104 43.76 5.83 -11.90
CA ARG A 104 42.78 5.33 -12.86
C ARG A 104 41.37 5.54 -12.36
N LEU A 105 41.12 5.28 -11.08
CA LEU A 105 39.84 5.52 -10.42
C LEU A 105 39.43 6.99 -10.56
N ARG A 106 40.31 7.94 -10.21
CA ARG A 106 40.02 9.37 -10.34
C ARG A 106 39.71 9.79 -11.78
N LYS A 107 40.48 9.31 -12.77
CA LYS A 107 40.26 9.62 -14.19
C LYS A 107 38.91 9.10 -14.68
N LEU A 108 38.59 7.85 -14.36
CA LEU A 108 37.33 7.20 -14.75
C LEU A 108 36.13 7.93 -14.15
N ILE A 109 36.15 8.16 -12.84
CA ILE A 109 35.03 8.78 -12.14
C ILE A 109 34.82 10.23 -12.60
N THR A 110 35.90 11.00 -12.78
CA THR A 110 35.76 12.39 -13.23
C THR A 110 35.09 12.43 -14.60
N ARG A 111 35.42 11.48 -15.50
CA ARG A 111 34.78 11.37 -16.80
C ARG A 111 33.31 10.99 -16.68
N ILE A 112 32.98 9.96 -15.89
CA ILE A 112 31.60 9.50 -15.67
C ILE A 112 30.76 10.63 -15.06
N ALA A 113 31.20 11.21 -13.96
CA ALA A 113 30.46 12.28 -13.28
C ALA A 113 30.29 13.51 -14.17
N SER A 114 31.31 13.90 -14.94
CA SER A 114 31.19 15.05 -15.86
C SER A 114 30.23 14.76 -17.01
N ASP A 115 30.30 13.57 -17.60
CA ASP A 115 29.42 13.15 -18.68
C ASP A 115 27.96 13.07 -18.23
N THR A 116 27.69 12.41 -17.08
CA THR A 116 26.36 12.36 -16.48
C THR A 116 25.82 13.75 -16.18
N THR A 117 26.65 14.64 -15.60
CA THR A 117 26.24 16.01 -15.26
C THR A 117 25.87 16.80 -16.51
N LEU A 118 26.71 16.76 -17.54
CA LEU A 118 26.44 17.44 -18.81
C LEU A 118 25.17 16.92 -19.48
N TRP A 119 24.96 15.61 -19.43
CA TRP A 119 23.79 14.98 -20.02
C TRP A 119 22.51 15.39 -19.31
N LEU A 120 22.49 15.37 -17.97
CA LEU A 120 21.35 15.81 -17.17
C LEU A 120 21.08 17.31 -17.34
N CYS A 121 22.12 18.15 -17.32
CA CYS A 121 21.98 19.58 -17.57
C CYS A 121 21.36 19.87 -18.95
N ARG A 122 21.73 19.11 -19.99
CA ARG A 122 21.11 19.24 -21.32
C ARG A 122 19.67 18.74 -21.35
N LEU A 123 19.42 17.55 -20.79
CA LEU A 123 18.09 16.93 -20.81
C LEU A 123 17.06 17.80 -20.08
N PHE A 124 17.41 18.35 -18.92
CA PHE A 124 16.52 19.18 -18.11
C PHE A 124 16.67 20.69 -18.37
N ARG A 125 17.34 21.07 -19.47
CA ARG A 125 17.51 22.48 -19.90
C ARG A 125 18.13 23.38 -18.82
N TYR A 126 19.00 22.81 -18.00
CA TYR A 126 19.67 23.49 -16.90
C TYR A 126 21.08 23.93 -17.32
N GLU A 127 21.19 25.16 -17.80
CA GLU A 127 22.45 25.70 -18.30
C GLU A 127 23.50 25.90 -17.19
N SER A 128 24.75 25.56 -17.50
CA SER A 128 25.94 25.80 -16.66
C SER A 128 25.83 25.29 -15.20
N GLY A 129 25.12 24.17 -15.00
CA GLY A 129 24.94 23.56 -13.69
C GLY A 129 26.01 22.53 -13.32
N SER A 130 26.23 22.38 -12.02
CA SER A 130 26.91 21.24 -11.40
C SER A 130 25.90 20.27 -10.79
N ALA A 131 26.29 19.00 -10.64
CA ALA A 131 25.43 17.97 -10.05
C ALA A 131 26.04 17.38 -8.77
N TYR A 132 25.19 17.17 -7.76
CA TYR A 132 25.48 16.38 -6.58
C TYR A 132 24.59 15.13 -6.58
N TYR A 133 25.19 13.96 -6.33
CA TYR A 133 24.52 12.66 -6.36
C TYR A 133 24.36 12.15 -4.92
N HIS A 134 23.13 11.90 -4.50
CA HIS A 134 22.77 11.57 -3.12
C HIS A 134 21.77 10.41 -3.06
N GLU A 135 21.89 9.57 -2.04
CA GLU A 135 20.99 8.42 -1.84
C GLU A 135 19.68 8.86 -1.17
N ASP A 136 19.77 9.75 -0.17
CA ASP A 136 18.63 10.36 0.49
C ASP A 136 18.27 11.67 -0.23
N ASP A 137 17.06 11.74 -0.77
CA ASP A 137 16.54 12.86 -1.58
C ASP A 137 16.50 14.23 -0.85
N ARG A 138 16.71 14.25 0.47
CA ARG A 138 16.81 15.47 1.30
C ARG A 138 18.25 15.99 1.40
N GLU A 139 19.24 15.13 1.21
CA GLU A 139 20.65 15.46 1.44
C GLU A 139 21.12 16.55 0.47
N GLY A 140 20.70 16.50 -0.79
CA GLY A 140 21.08 17.49 -1.78
C GLY A 140 20.71 18.92 -1.41
N LEU A 141 19.45 19.14 -1.00
CA LEU A 141 18.99 20.44 -0.52
C LEU A 141 19.72 20.85 0.76
N LEU A 142 19.99 19.92 1.68
CA LEU A 142 20.78 20.21 2.88
C LEU A 142 22.17 20.77 2.53
N LYS A 143 22.88 20.17 1.57
CA LYS A 143 24.19 20.68 1.12
C LYS A 143 24.07 22.02 0.40
N VAL A 144 23.00 22.23 -0.37
CA VAL A 144 22.69 23.55 -0.95
C VAL A 144 22.50 24.59 0.15
N CYS A 145 21.71 24.31 1.20
CA CYS A 145 21.56 25.25 2.32
C CYS A 145 22.90 25.59 2.98
N ARG A 146 23.79 24.59 3.17
CA ARG A 146 25.16 24.84 3.66
C ARG A 146 25.98 25.72 2.71
N LEU A 147 25.84 25.53 1.39
CA LEU A 147 26.48 26.38 0.39
C LEU A 147 26.00 27.84 0.50
N VAL A 148 24.68 28.06 0.62
CA VAL A 148 24.13 29.40 0.75
C VAL A 148 24.59 30.05 2.06
N ILE A 149 24.63 29.32 3.17
CA ILE A 149 25.17 29.81 4.44
C ILE A 149 26.64 30.21 4.29
N ASN A 150 27.49 29.32 3.75
CA ASN A 150 28.90 29.61 3.51
C ASN A 150 29.12 30.82 2.59
N THR A 151 28.21 31.06 1.64
CA THR A 151 28.29 32.18 0.69
C THR A 151 27.82 33.49 1.34
N ARG A 152 26.86 33.44 2.26
CA ARG A 152 26.24 34.64 2.88
C ARG A 152 26.86 35.07 4.20
N TYR A 153 27.58 34.17 4.86
CA TYR A 153 28.24 34.42 6.13
C TYR A 153 29.74 34.13 5.98
N GLU A 154 30.54 35.18 5.74
CA GLU A 154 31.98 35.08 5.42
C GLU A 154 32.78 34.31 6.49
N ASP A 155 32.49 34.55 7.77
CA ASP A 155 33.18 33.93 8.91
C ASP A 155 32.57 32.59 9.35
N TYR A 156 31.55 32.06 8.65
CA TYR A 156 30.90 30.83 9.09
C TYR A 156 31.85 29.61 9.06
N SER A 157 32.83 29.60 8.15
CA SER A 157 33.81 28.52 8.07
C SER A 157 34.76 28.45 9.28
N THR A 158 34.98 29.57 9.98
CA THR A 158 35.94 29.70 11.10
C THR A 158 35.24 29.74 12.45
N GLU A 159 34.21 30.56 12.57
CA GLU A 159 33.46 30.82 13.82
C GLU A 159 32.21 29.92 13.96
N GLY A 160 31.77 29.31 12.85
CA GLY A 160 30.68 28.35 12.85
C GLY A 160 29.34 28.98 13.23
N TYR A 161 28.62 28.32 14.14
CA TYR A 161 27.25 28.69 14.51
C TYR A 161 27.12 30.10 15.13
N THR A 162 28.17 30.62 15.79
CA THR A 162 28.12 31.92 16.48
C THR A 162 27.79 33.08 15.54
N VAL A 163 28.22 32.99 14.27
CA VAL A 163 27.99 34.02 13.24
C VAL A 163 26.51 34.15 12.90
N LEU A 164 25.75 33.06 12.99
CA LEU A 164 24.32 33.03 12.66
C LEU A 164 23.47 33.83 13.65
N ASN A 165 23.98 34.10 14.86
CA ASN A 165 23.29 34.94 15.85
C ASN A 165 23.28 36.43 15.45
N SER A 166 24.20 36.87 14.59
CA SER A 166 24.26 38.27 14.15
C SER A 166 23.04 38.65 13.30
N ARG A 167 22.64 37.76 12.40
CA ARG A 167 21.44 37.82 11.57
C ARG A 167 20.91 36.41 11.43
N GLN A 168 19.76 36.15 12.06
CA GLN A 168 19.15 34.83 12.00
C GLN A 168 18.77 34.49 10.55
N PRO A 169 19.23 33.35 9.98
CA PRO A 169 18.82 32.93 8.65
C PRO A 169 17.36 32.47 8.66
N VAL A 170 16.63 32.72 7.58
CA VAL A 170 15.24 32.26 7.38
C VAL A 170 15.14 31.46 6.07
N ILE A 171 14.60 30.24 6.18
CA ILE A 171 14.29 29.36 5.06
C ILE A 171 12.77 29.37 4.88
N TYR A 172 12.31 29.71 3.68
CA TYR A 172 10.90 29.75 3.31
C TYR A 172 10.54 28.46 2.56
N GLN A 173 9.40 27.86 2.92
CA GLN A 173 8.86 26.68 2.25
C GLN A 173 7.35 26.82 2.07
N SER A 174 6.77 26.16 1.06
CA SER A 174 5.32 26.04 0.94
C SER A 174 4.72 25.18 2.05
N ALA A 175 3.47 25.45 2.45
CA ALA A 175 2.67 24.56 3.30
C ALA A 175 2.50 23.17 2.67
N THR A 176 2.44 23.09 1.33
CA THR A 176 2.29 21.85 0.56
C THR A 176 3.62 21.15 0.24
N CYS A 177 4.73 21.57 0.87
CA CYS A 177 6.04 20.93 0.71
C CYS A 177 6.08 19.54 1.37
N ARG A 178 7.13 18.75 1.10
CA ARG A 178 7.32 17.42 1.68
C ARG A 178 7.24 17.47 3.22
N PRO A 179 6.40 16.63 3.87
CA PRO A 179 6.25 16.63 5.31
C PRO A 179 7.58 16.44 6.05
N GLY A 180 7.85 17.32 7.02
CA GLY A 180 9.05 17.27 7.84
C GLY A 180 10.35 17.70 7.15
N LEU A 181 10.33 18.16 5.89
CA LEU A 181 11.53 18.62 5.17
C LEU A 181 12.20 19.80 5.90
N GLY A 182 11.46 20.88 6.16
CA GLY A 182 12.00 22.04 6.87
C GLY A 182 12.54 21.71 8.27
N GLN A 183 11.83 20.85 9.02
CA GLN A 183 12.26 20.40 10.35
C GLN A 183 13.56 19.58 10.27
N HIS A 184 13.68 18.70 9.28
CA HIS A 184 14.89 17.93 9.01
C HIS A 184 16.06 18.86 8.65
N LEU A 185 15.85 19.84 7.77
CA LEU A 185 16.87 20.83 7.41
C LEU A 185 17.36 21.61 8.63
N CYS A 186 16.45 22.13 9.46
CA CYS A 186 16.80 22.82 10.69
C CYS A 186 17.64 21.94 11.62
N SER A 187 17.21 20.70 11.85
CA SER A 187 17.92 19.73 12.69
C SER A 187 19.34 19.42 12.17
N GLN A 188 19.49 19.17 10.86
CA GLN A 188 20.78 18.82 10.24
C GLN A 188 21.75 20.00 10.06
N LEU A 189 21.23 21.23 10.04
CA LEU A 189 22.00 22.47 10.00
C LEU A 189 22.28 23.04 11.40
N GLY A 190 21.64 22.49 12.45
CA GLY A 190 21.68 23.06 13.80
C GLY A 190 20.93 24.38 13.93
N LEU A 191 20.01 24.70 13.01
CA LEU A 191 19.20 25.91 13.05
C LEU A 191 17.97 25.73 13.96
N PRO A 192 17.55 26.77 14.69
CA PRO A 192 16.30 26.72 15.44
C PRO A 192 15.09 26.65 14.49
N LEU A 193 13.97 26.08 14.94
CA LEU A 193 12.74 26.05 14.13
C LEU A 193 12.18 27.45 13.82
N SER A 194 12.57 28.48 14.58
CA SER A 194 12.24 29.88 14.25
C SER A 194 12.93 30.41 12.99
N SER A 195 13.92 29.68 12.45
CA SER A 195 14.52 29.94 11.14
C SER A 195 13.72 29.33 9.99
N LEU A 196 12.63 28.62 10.25
CA LEU A 196 11.74 28.07 9.23
C LEU A 196 10.47 28.93 9.14
N CYS A 197 10.14 29.36 7.93
CA CYS A 197 8.91 30.07 7.63
C CYS A 197 8.07 29.24 6.65
N THR A 198 6.93 28.75 7.10
CA THR A 198 5.97 28.06 6.23
C THR A 198 5.00 29.08 5.64
N VAL A 199 4.92 29.11 4.31
CA VAL A 199 4.10 30.03 3.53
C VAL A 199 2.79 29.31 3.17
N PRO A 200 1.64 29.84 3.57
CA PRO A 200 0.33 29.30 3.18
C PRO A 200 0.11 29.27 1.66
N CYS A 201 -0.76 28.34 1.23
CA CYS A 201 -1.26 28.33 -0.14
C CYS A 201 -2.37 29.36 -0.33
N ASN A 202 -2.62 29.75 -1.57
CA ASN A 202 -3.65 30.71 -1.92
C ASN A 202 -5.04 30.07 -1.86
N THR A 203 -5.91 30.59 -0.98
CA THR A 203 -7.24 30.04 -0.69
C THR A 203 -8.40 30.81 -1.32
N MET A 204 -8.17 32.00 -1.89
CA MET A 204 -9.24 32.94 -2.25
C MET A 204 -9.40 33.16 -3.77
N PHE A 205 -8.32 33.14 -4.54
CA PHE A 205 -8.36 33.35 -6.00
C PHE A 205 -7.22 32.63 -6.73
N GLY A 206 -7.48 31.46 -7.30
CA GLY A 206 -6.51 30.64 -8.06
C GLY A 206 -6.64 29.14 -7.74
N SER A 207 -5.71 28.33 -8.22
CA SER A 207 -5.61 26.91 -7.85
C SER A 207 -5.26 26.76 -6.36
N GLN A 208 -6.03 25.96 -5.64
CA GLN A 208 -6.08 25.88 -4.16
C GLN A 208 -4.81 25.31 -3.47
N HIS A 209 -3.72 25.04 -4.20
CA HIS A 209 -2.52 24.41 -3.64
C HIS A 209 -1.20 25.05 -4.10
N GLN A 210 -1.27 26.26 -4.66
CA GLN A 210 -0.09 27.07 -5.01
C GLN A 210 0.28 28.04 -3.89
N MET A 211 1.58 28.29 -3.71
CA MET A 211 2.11 29.25 -2.75
C MET A 211 1.56 30.67 -2.98
N ASP A 212 1.12 31.34 -1.91
CA ASP A 212 0.70 32.74 -1.98
C ASP A 212 1.91 33.68 -2.02
N ILE A 213 2.17 34.24 -3.20
CA ILE A 213 3.28 35.16 -3.46
C ILE A 213 3.11 36.48 -2.68
N ALA A 214 1.89 37.00 -2.55
CA ALA A 214 1.66 38.27 -1.87
C ALA A 214 1.91 38.13 -0.37
N LEU A 215 1.49 37.01 0.20
CA LEU A 215 1.78 36.69 1.60
C LEU A 215 3.27 36.42 1.82
N LEU A 216 3.94 35.71 0.91
CA LEU A 216 5.39 35.51 0.95
C LEU A 216 6.15 36.84 0.97
N ASP A 217 5.85 37.75 0.03
CA ASP A 217 6.48 39.08 -0.04
C ASP A 217 6.29 39.87 1.26
N LYS A 218 5.11 39.78 1.88
CA LYS A 218 4.84 40.40 3.19
C LYS A 218 5.71 39.77 4.30
N LEU A 219 5.76 38.44 4.39
CA LEU A 219 6.56 37.73 5.39
C LEU A 219 8.05 38.04 5.26
N ILE A 220 8.57 38.08 4.04
CA ILE A 220 9.98 38.44 3.78
C ILE A 220 10.27 39.87 4.27
N ARG A 221 9.37 40.83 4.00
CA ARG A 221 9.55 42.23 4.48
C ARG A 221 9.58 42.32 5.99
N GLU A 222 8.65 41.65 6.68
CA GLU A 222 8.61 41.62 8.15
C GLU A 222 9.88 40.99 8.73
N ASP A 223 10.40 39.91 8.13
CA ASP A 223 11.65 39.28 8.56
C ASP A 223 12.87 40.19 8.34
N VAL A 224 12.94 40.90 7.20
CA VAL A 224 14.00 41.89 6.93
C VAL A 224 13.93 43.06 7.91
N GLU A 225 12.73 43.57 8.20
CA GLU A 225 12.52 44.66 9.17
C GLU A 225 12.91 44.26 10.60
N THR A 226 12.74 42.98 10.96
CA THR A 226 13.18 42.43 12.26
C THR A 226 14.67 42.06 12.30
N GLY A 227 15.42 42.35 11.23
CA GLY A 227 16.87 42.13 11.16
C GLY A 227 17.29 40.69 10.87
N LYS A 228 16.36 39.83 10.44
CA LYS A 228 16.66 38.47 9.97
C LYS A 228 17.18 38.50 8.53
N LEU A 229 17.79 37.40 8.10
CA LEU A 229 18.32 37.24 6.75
C LEU A 229 17.47 36.21 5.97
N PRO A 230 16.67 36.62 4.99
CA PRO A 230 16.06 35.71 4.04
C PRO A 230 17.14 34.95 3.26
N LEU A 231 17.23 33.64 3.47
CA LEU A 231 18.33 32.83 2.95
C LEU A 231 17.94 32.12 1.65
N LEU A 232 16.85 31.34 1.71
CA LEU A 232 16.46 30.42 0.66
C LEU A 232 14.93 30.24 0.63
N LEU A 233 14.38 30.09 -0.57
CA LEU A 233 13.00 29.69 -0.83
C LEU A 233 12.98 28.30 -1.48
N ILE A 234 12.17 27.40 -0.93
CA ILE A 234 11.86 26.08 -1.50
C ILE A 234 10.50 26.19 -2.19
N ALA A 235 10.50 26.12 -3.52
CA ALA A 235 9.31 26.15 -4.36
C ALA A 235 9.03 24.77 -4.98
N ASN A 236 7.76 24.49 -5.30
CA ASN A 236 7.36 23.22 -5.85
C ASN A 236 7.03 23.33 -7.35
N ALA A 237 7.65 22.49 -8.16
CA ALA A 237 7.25 22.19 -9.53
C ALA A 237 6.60 20.81 -9.56
N GLY A 238 5.37 20.73 -9.07
CA GLY A 238 4.67 19.48 -8.80
C GLY A 238 4.77 19.11 -7.31
N THR A 239 3.88 19.67 -6.49
CA THR A 239 3.77 19.35 -5.05
C THR A 239 3.63 17.84 -4.85
N PRO A 240 4.23 17.24 -3.80
CA PRO A 240 4.16 15.80 -3.56
C PRO A 240 2.72 15.28 -3.45
N GLY A 241 1.81 16.05 -2.85
CA GLY A 241 0.41 15.64 -2.71
C GLY A 241 -0.35 15.72 -4.03
N ALA A 242 -0.58 16.94 -4.50
CA ALA A 242 -1.50 17.20 -5.60
C ALA A 242 -0.85 17.51 -6.96
N GLY A 243 0.48 17.44 -7.08
CA GLY A 243 1.19 17.72 -8.32
C GLY A 243 1.08 19.18 -8.82
N HIS A 244 0.79 20.15 -7.95
CA HIS A 244 0.67 21.56 -8.35
C HIS A 244 2.02 22.22 -8.62
N THR A 245 2.08 23.07 -9.63
CA THR A 245 3.25 23.89 -9.94
C THR A 245 3.06 25.28 -9.36
N ASP A 246 3.98 25.74 -8.49
CA ASP A 246 4.00 27.12 -8.03
C ASP A 246 4.23 28.10 -9.21
N LYS A 247 3.96 29.38 -9.00
CA LYS A 247 4.24 30.43 -10.00
C LYS A 247 5.73 30.77 -10.04
N LEU A 248 6.56 29.81 -10.47
CA LEU A 248 8.02 29.81 -10.39
C LEU A 248 8.68 31.05 -10.99
N GLY A 249 8.16 31.57 -12.11
CA GLY A 249 8.69 32.79 -12.74
C GLY A 249 8.59 34.01 -11.81
N ARG A 250 7.46 34.19 -11.14
CA ARG A 250 7.23 35.28 -10.18
C ARG A 250 8.02 35.08 -8.90
N LEU A 251 8.14 33.83 -8.43
CA LEU A 251 8.99 33.50 -7.28
C LEU A 251 10.46 33.80 -7.57
N LYS A 252 10.96 33.51 -8.78
CA LYS A 252 12.34 33.84 -9.16
C LYS A 252 12.59 35.36 -9.14
N GLU A 253 11.68 36.16 -9.68
CA GLU A 253 11.76 37.62 -9.62
C GLU A 253 11.84 38.12 -8.16
N LEU A 254 11.03 37.54 -7.27
CA LEU A 254 11.03 37.88 -5.85
C LEU A 254 12.36 37.49 -5.17
N CYS A 255 12.87 36.29 -5.46
CA CYS A 255 14.17 35.84 -4.95
C CYS A 255 15.31 36.73 -5.46
N GLU A 256 15.29 37.17 -6.71
CA GLU A 256 16.28 38.12 -7.25
C GLU A 256 16.20 39.48 -6.53
N GLN A 257 14.99 39.99 -6.27
CA GLN A 257 14.77 41.26 -5.57
C GLN A 257 15.33 41.28 -4.14
N TYR A 258 15.11 40.20 -3.38
CA TYR A 258 15.58 40.10 -1.99
C TYR A 258 16.96 39.45 -1.87
N GLY A 259 17.56 39.05 -2.99
CA GLY A 259 18.79 38.27 -3.02
C GLY A 259 18.63 36.99 -2.20
N MET A 260 17.65 36.15 -2.51
CA MET A 260 17.44 34.83 -1.91
C MET A 260 17.80 33.74 -2.90
N TRP A 261 18.20 32.58 -2.38
CA TRP A 261 18.38 31.39 -3.21
C TRP A 261 17.03 30.74 -3.54
N LEU A 262 16.78 30.38 -4.79
CA LEU A 262 15.60 29.61 -5.19
C LEU A 262 15.96 28.14 -5.45
N HIS A 263 15.43 27.24 -4.63
CA HIS A 263 15.45 25.80 -4.85
C HIS A 263 14.09 25.31 -5.35
N ILE A 264 14.09 24.39 -6.31
CA ILE A 264 12.86 23.81 -6.86
C ILE A 264 12.88 22.29 -6.74
N GLU A 265 11.78 21.73 -6.23
CA GLU A 265 11.57 20.28 -6.16
C GLU A 265 10.19 19.91 -6.72
N GLY A 266 10.02 18.65 -7.15
CA GLY A 266 8.71 18.15 -7.56
C GLY A 266 8.74 17.29 -8.81
N VAL A 267 7.66 16.54 -9.00
CA VAL A 267 7.53 15.54 -10.08
C VAL A 267 7.34 16.18 -11.46
N ASN A 268 6.82 17.40 -11.55
CA ASN A 268 6.62 18.07 -12.84
C ASN A 268 7.96 18.52 -13.46
N LEU A 269 9.06 18.56 -12.69
CA LEU A 269 10.41 18.75 -13.23
C LEU A 269 10.77 17.70 -14.29
N ALA A 270 10.21 16.49 -14.21
CA ALA A 270 10.40 15.46 -15.23
C ALA A 270 9.98 15.95 -16.62
N THR A 271 8.92 16.78 -16.71
CA THR A 271 8.39 17.28 -17.98
C THR A 271 9.36 18.19 -18.73
N LEU A 272 10.40 18.74 -18.08
CA LEU A 272 11.45 19.53 -18.74
C LEU A 272 12.22 18.74 -19.81
N ALA A 273 12.26 17.41 -19.66
CA ALA A 273 12.86 16.50 -20.64
C ALA A 273 12.04 16.38 -21.94
N LEU A 274 10.75 16.74 -21.91
CA LEU A 274 9.89 16.69 -23.09
C LEU A 274 10.18 17.85 -24.04
N GLY A 275 9.81 17.70 -25.32
CA GLY A 275 9.96 18.78 -26.31
C GLY A 275 9.04 19.97 -26.01
N GLU A 276 7.79 19.69 -25.68
CA GLU A 276 6.78 20.68 -25.29
C GLU A 276 6.65 20.71 -23.76
N VAL A 277 6.93 21.87 -23.16
CA VAL A 277 6.92 22.06 -21.71
C VAL A 277 5.98 23.21 -21.38
N SER A 278 5.22 23.08 -20.30
CA SER A 278 4.38 24.17 -19.83
C SER A 278 5.22 25.39 -19.43
N SER A 279 4.68 26.59 -19.66
CA SER A 279 5.37 27.84 -19.29
C SER A 279 5.71 27.93 -17.79
N PRO A 280 4.85 27.47 -16.84
CA PRO A 280 5.17 27.50 -15.42
C PRO A 280 6.40 26.66 -15.07
N VAL A 281 6.50 25.43 -15.59
CA VAL A 281 7.62 24.52 -15.30
C VAL A 281 8.90 24.97 -16.01
N THR A 282 8.80 25.55 -17.21
CA THR A 282 9.97 26.07 -17.94
C THR A 282 10.74 27.12 -17.12
N ALA A 283 10.06 27.90 -16.27
CA ALA A 283 10.72 28.86 -15.39
C ALA A 283 11.66 28.21 -14.36
N ALA A 284 11.50 26.90 -14.08
CA ALA A 284 12.39 26.16 -13.20
C ALA A 284 13.84 26.11 -13.74
N THR A 285 14.02 26.20 -15.05
CA THR A 285 15.35 26.22 -15.68
C THR A 285 16.22 27.39 -15.20
N ARG A 286 15.60 28.46 -14.69
CA ARG A 286 16.27 29.66 -14.14
C ARG A 286 16.52 29.61 -12.62
N SER A 287 16.19 28.50 -11.94
CA SER A 287 16.41 28.38 -10.50
C SER A 287 17.89 28.29 -10.12
N ASP A 288 18.23 28.51 -8.86
CA ASP A 288 19.63 28.41 -8.41
C ASP A 288 20.02 26.95 -8.12
N SER A 289 19.02 26.13 -7.75
CA SER A 289 19.13 24.68 -7.75
C SER A 289 17.80 23.96 -7.95
N MET A 290 17.86 22.67 -8.31
CA MET A 290 16.69 21.78 -8.37
C MET A 290 17.03 20.34 -8.02
N THR A 291 16.08 19.61 -7.43
CA THR A 291 16.23 18.19 -7.07
C THR A 291 15.50 17.30 -8.07
N LEU A 292 16.21 16.36 -8.67
CA LEU A 292 15.73 15.39 -9.65
C LEU A 292 15.73 13.97 -9.05
N THR A 293 14.55 13.34 -8.99
CA THR A 293 14.39 11.97 -8.48
C THR A 293 14.22 10.98 -9.63
N LEU A 294 15.30 10.79 -10.40
CA LEU A 294 15.29 10.02 -11.65
C LEU A 294 14.97 8.53 -11.46
N GLY A 295 15.32 7.96 -10.30
CA GLY A 295 15.07 6.55 -9.99
C GLY A 295 13.60 6.17 -10.15
N PRO A 296 12.72 6.76 -9.33
CA PRO A 296 11.28 6.55 -9.49
C PRO A 296 10.75 6.93 -10.88
N TRP A 297 11.19 8.05 -11.47
CA TRP A 297 10.67 8.52 -12.76
C TRP A 297 10.94 7.56 -13.92
N LEU A 298 12.04 6.81 -13.87
CA LEU A 298 12.48 5.91 -14.94
C LEU A 298 12.27 4.42 -14.61
N GLY A 299 11.86 4.12 -13.37
CA GLY A 299 11.77 2.76 -12.83
C GLY A 299 13.13 2.12 -12.57
N LEU A 300 14.11 2.92 -12.15
CA LEU A 300 15.47 2.45 -11.84
C LEU A 300 15.61 2.23 -10.33
N PRO A 301 15.86 0.99 -9.86
CA PRO A 301 16.00 0.69 -8.45
C PRO A 301 17.33 1.22 -7.91
N ALA A 302 17.29 1.73 -6.68
CA ALA A 302 18.47 2.13 -5.90
C ALA A 302 19.44 3.09 -6.61
N VAL A 303 19.02 3.87 -7.60
CA VAL A 303 19.88 4.92 -8.19
C VAL A 303 19.79 6.19 -7.36
N PRO A 304 20.87 6.99 -7.29
CA PRO A 304 20.84 8.22 -6.51
C PRO A 304 19.89 9.27 -7.10
N ALA A 305 19.31 10.08 -6.22
CA ALA A 305 18.74 11.36 -6.60
C ALA A 305 19.86 12.35 -6.96
N VAL A 306 19.52 13.36 -7.75
CA VAL A 306 20.49 14.34 -8.27
C VAL A 306 20.03 15.74 -7.94
N THR A 307 20.88 16.53 -7.27
CA THR A 307 20.65 17.97 -7.12
C THR A 307 21.52 18.71 -8.13
N LEU A 308 20.86 19.42 -9.06
CA LEU A 308 21.53 20.36 -9.94
C LEU A 308 21.61 21.72 -9.25
N TYR A 309 22.76 22.39 -9.30
CA TYR A 309 22.96 23.68 -8.67
C TYR A 309 23.91 24.57 -9.48
N ARG A 310 23.81 25.89 -9.31
CA ARG A 310 24.69 26.89 -9.94
C ARG A 310 25.55 27.58 -8.90
N HIS A 311 26.85 27.36 -8.97
CA HIS A 311 27.81 28.10 -8.17
C HIS A 311 29.18 28.09 -8.86
N GLU A 312 29.85 29.25 -8.86
CA GLU A 312 31.13 29.43 -9.55
C GLU A 312 32.32 29.00 -8.70
N ASP A 313 32.21 29.03 -7.37
CA ASP A 313 33.32 28.72 -6.47
C ASP A 313 33.35 27.23 -6.06
N PRO A 314 34.32 26.45 -6.57
CA PRO A 314 34.46 25.05 -6.19
C PRO A 314 34.89 24.87 -4.72
N ALA A 315 35.56 25.85 -4.10
CA ALA A 315 35.99 25.78 -2.70
C ALA A 315 34.79 25.84 -1.75
N LEU A 316 33.83 26.73 -2.01
CA LEU A 316 32.58 26.80 -1.26
C LEU A 316 31.71 25.56 -1.49
N SER A 317 31.68 25.04 -2.72
CA SER A 317 30.99 23.79 -3.04
C SER A 317 31.58 22.59 -2.29
N LEU A 318 32.92 22.53 -2.16
CA LEU A 318 33.62 21.53 -1.34
C LEU A 318 33.32 21.72 0.16
N ALA A 319 33.37 22.95 0.67
CA ALA A 319 33.07 23.26 2.08
C ALA A 319 31.62 22.92 2.46
N ALA A 320 30.69 23.09 1.52
CA ALA A 320 29.28 22.70 1.69
C ALA A 320 29.07 21.18 1.65
N GLY A 321 30.03 20.42 1.12
CA GLY A 321 29.94 18.99 0.87
C GLY A 321 29.17 18.61 -0.40
N LEU A 322 28.98 19.54 -1.35
CA LEU A 322 28.42 19.29 -2.67
C LEU A 322 29.43 18.66 -3.64
N THR A 323 30.71 18.71 -3.28
CA THR A 323 31.77 17.99 -3.98
C THR A 323 32.58 17.21 -2.95
N SER A 324 33.14 16.07 -3.35
CA SER A 324 33.97 15.24 -2.49
C SER A 324 35.41 15.17 -2.96
N SER A 325 36.33 15.18 -2.00
CA SER A 325 37.74 14.85 -2.21
C SER A 325 37.97 13.33 -2.29
N GLN A 326 37.02 12.53 -1.80
CA GLN A 326 37.07 11.07 -1.84
C GLN A 326 36.55 10.57 -3.18
N PRO A 327 37.37 9.85 -3.99
CA PRO A 327 36.92 9.35 -5.28
C PRO A 327 35.75 8.37 -5.17
N VAL A 328 35.73 7.51 -4.16
CA VAL A 328 34.71 6.46 -4.00
C VAL A 328 33.29 7.04 -3.89
N GLU A 329 33.12 8.17 -3.21
CA GLU A 329 31.81 8.83 -3.09
C GLU A 329 31.26 9.31 -4.44
N LYS A 330 32.14 9.64 -5.40
CA LYS A 330 31.74 10.04 -6.75
C LYS A 330 31.35 8.84 -7.64
N LEU A 331 31.61 7.60 -7.23
CA LEU A 331 31.11 6.40 -7.92
C LEU A 331 29.60 6.24 -7.82
N ARG A 332 28.94 6.97 -6.92
CA ARG A 332 27.46 6.99 -6.82
C ARG A 332 26.79 7.34 -8.15
N ALA A 333 27.44 8.13 -9.01
CA ALA A 333 26.91 8.46 -10.32
C ALA A 333 26.91 7.28 -11.32
N LEU A 334 27.65 6.19 -11.07
CA LEU A 334 27.87 5.09 -12.02
C LEU A 334 26.60 4.28 -12.34
N PRO A 335 25.80 3.81 -11.35
CA PRO A 335 24.54 3.11 -11.63
C PRO A 335 23.59 3.93 -12.49
N LEU A 336 23.48 5.22 -12.18
CA LEU A 336 22.69 6.16 -12.96
C LEU A 336 23.28 6.32 -14.38
N TRP A 337 24.57 6.60 -14.51
CA TRP A 337 25.23 6.78 -15.81
C TRP A 337 25.02 5.59 -16.74
N LEU A 338 25.21 4.35 -16.26
CA LEU A 338 24.97 3.14 -17.05
C LEU A 338 23.50 3.01 -17.49
N SER A 339 22.57 3.33 -16.60
CA SER A 339 21.15 3.30 -16.89
C SER A 339 20.77 4.35 -17.95
N LEU A 340 21.32 5.57 -17.86
CA LEU A 340 21.10 6.63 -18.84
C LEU A 340 21.71 6.28 -20.21
N GLN A 341 22.88 5.63 -20.24
CA GLN A 341 23.49 5.15 -21.48
C GLN A 341 22.67 4.04 -22.14
N TYR A 342 22.07 3.16 -21.34
CA TYR A 342 21.22 2.08 -21.85
C TYR A 342 19.87 2.57 -22.36
N LEU A 343 19.22 3.47 -21.62
CA LEU A 343 17.94 4.08 -22.04
C LEU A 343 18.11 5.04 -23.22
N GLY A 344 19.24 5.75 -23.26
CA GLY A 344 19.45 6.85 -24.20
C GLY A 344 18.51 8.04 -23.95
N HIS A 345 18.64 9.06 -24.79
CA HIS A 345 17.80 10.26 -24.69
C HIS A 345 16.34 9.92 -25.00
N ASP A 346 16.10 9.25 -26.12
CA ASP A 346 14.75 8.99 -26.61
C ASP A 346 13.97 8.03 -25.69
N GLY A 347 14.65 7.04 -25.09
CA GLY A 347 14.01 6.13 -24.13
C GLY A 347 13.57 6.83 -22.85
N ILE A 348 14.30 7.85 -22.38
CA ILE A 348 13.89 8.66 -21.23
C ILE A 348 12.71 9.55 -21.59
N VAL A 349 12.79 10.25 -22.71
CA VAL A 349 11.71 11.12 -23.19
C VAL A 349 10.43 10.31 -23.39
N GLU A 350 10.51 9.12 -23.98
CA GLU A 350 9.35 8.26 -24.21
C GLU A 350 8.71 7.75 -22.91
N LYS A 351 9.51 7.40 -21.90
CA LYS A 351 8.99 7.00 -20.58
C LYS A 351 8.23 8.13 -19.90
N ILE A 352 8.79 9.34 -19.90
CA ILE A 352 8.15 10.52 -19.30
C ILE A 352 6.90 10.88 -20.09
N ARG A 353 6.96 10.82 -21.44
CA ARG A 353 5.82 11.06 -22.33
C ARG A 353 4.69 10.07 -22.04
N HIS A 354 5.00 8.77 -21.97
CA HIS A 354 4.01 7.72 -21.66
C HIS A 354 3.28 8.00 -20.34
N ALA A 355 4.01 8.40 -19.29
CA ALA A 355 3.40 8.75 -18.01
C ALA A 355 2.45 9.96 -18.10
N VAL A 356 2.84 11.00 -18.86
CA VAL A 356 1.99 12.18 -19.09
C VAL A 356 0.74 11.80 -19.92
N GLU A 357 0.89 10.97 -20.95
CA GLU A 357 -0.22 10.48 -21.78
C GLU A 357 -1.24 9.65 -20.97
N LEU A 358 -0.76 8.77 -20.08
CA LEU A 358 -1.63 8.01 -19.18
C LEU A 358 -2.42 8.93 -18.24
N SER A 359 -1.78 9.99 -17.73
CA SER A 359 -2.41 10.99 -16.86
C SER A 359 -3.49 11.78 -17.62
N GLN A 360 -3.18 12.21 -18.84
CA GLN A 360 -4.11 12.91 -19.72
C GLN A 360 -5.33 12.04 -20.06
N GLN A 361 -5.10 10.78 -20.43
CA GLN A 361 -6.17 9.83 -20.74
C GLN A 361 -7.11 9.63 -19.54
N LEU A 362 -6.56 9.47 -18.33
CA LEU A 362 -7.38 9.36 -17.13
C LEU A 362 -8.17 10.65 -16.90
N LEU A 363 -7.52 11.81 -16.94
CA LEU A 363 -8.16 13.11 -16.71
C LEU A 363 -9.32 13.39 -17.67
N GLU A 364 -9.14 13.12 -18.97
CA GLU A 364 -10.20 13.27 -19.98
C GLU A 364 -11.41 12.38 -19.69
N LYS A 365 -11.17 11.15 -19.24
CA LYS A 365 -12.23 10.20 -18.88
C LYS A 365 -12.93 10.57 -17.58
N LEU A 366 -12.19 11.04 -16.58
CA LEU A 366 -12.77 11.49 -15.31
C LEU A 366 -13.72 12.67 -15.50
N LYS A 367 -13.45 13.58 -16.46
CA LYS A 367 -14.37 14.69 -16.82
C LYS A 367 -15.75 14.23 -17.29
N THR A 368 -15.90 12.96 -17.68
CA THR A 368 -17.21 12.39 -18.07
C THR A 368 -18.04 11.94 -16.86
N LEU A 369 -17.43 11.80 -15.68
CA LEU A 369 -18.05 11.32 -14.46
C LEU A 369 -18.42 12.49 -13.54
N ALA A 370 -19.69 12.86 -13.52
CA ALA A 370 -20.14 14.06 -12.78
C ALA A 370 -19.97 13.97 -11.25
N SER A 371 -20.01 12.76 -10.68
CA SER A 371 -19.78 12.51 -9.23
C SER A 371 -18.31 12.49 -8.82
N ILE A 372 -17.37 12.68 -9.76
CA ILE A 372 -15.93 12.72 -9.48
C ILE A 372 -15.43 14.13 -9.74
N LYS A 373 -14.81 14.74 -8.72
CA LYS A 373 -14.14 16.04 -8.85
C LYS A 373 -12.64 15.84 -8.93
N THR A 374 -12.01 16.51 -9.88
CA THR A 374 -10.56 16.56 -10.05
C THR A 374 -10.01 17.85 -9.44
N SER A 375 -8.97 17.75 -8.62
CA SER A 375 -8.38 18.92 -7.95
C SER A 375 -7.56 19.81 -8.90
N VAL A 376 -7.16 19.28 -10.07
CA VAL A 376 -6.26 19.93 -11.03
C VAL A 376 -6.89 19.96 -12.43
N GLU A 377 -7.76 20.95 -12.68
CA GLU A 377 -8.41 21.08 -13.99
C GLU A 377 -7.52 21.77 -15.05
N ASP A 378 -6.54 22.59 -14.62
CA ASP A 378 -5.84 23.57 -15.48
C ASP A 378 -4.40 23.20 -15.91
N GLU A 379 -3.77 22.16 -15.34
CA GLU A 379 -2.43 21.69 -15.75
C GLU A 379 -2.51 20.43 -16.62
N LEU A 380 -2.93 20.58 -17.88
CA LEU A 380 -3.15 19.49 -18.86
C LEU A 380 -1.95 18.54 -19.08
N ASN A 381 -0.74 18.91 -18.66
CA ASN A 381 0.48 18.13 -18.89
C ASN A 381 1.12 17.60 -17.59
N SER A 382 0.42 17.69 -16.46
CA SER A 382 0.92 17.14 -15.19
C SER A 382 0.89 15.60 -15.23
N PRO A 383 1.98 14.91 -14.84
CA PRO A 383 2.01 13.46 -14.68
C PRO A 383 1.35 12.97 -13.37
N VAL A 384 0.53 13.82 -12.72
CA VAL A 384 -0.20 13.52 -11.49
C VAL A 384 -1.67 13.87 -11.72
N VAL A 385 -2.55 12.94 -11.40
CA VAL A 385 -4.00 13.17 -11.37
C VAL A 385 -4.50 12.92 -9.96
N VAL A 386 -5.16 13.90 -9.37
CA VAL A 386 -5.83 13.76 -8.08
C VAL A 386 -7.32 13.98 -8.27
N PHE A 387 -8.11 13.03 -7.76
CA PHE A 387 -9.55 13.06 -7.86
C PHE A 387 -10.21 12.50 -6.60
N ARG A 388 -11.45 12.90 -6.38
CA ARG A 388 -12.26 12.44 -5.25
C ARG A 388 -13.71 12.28 -5.65
N PHE A 389 -14.39 11.38 -4.96
CA PHE A 389 -15.85 11.32 -4.98
C PHE A 389 -16.43 12.54 -4.27
N SER A 390 -17.40 13.18 -4.92
CA SER A 390 -18.17 14.30 -4.38
C SER A 390 -19.63 14.11 -4.77
N GLN A 391 -20.53 14.39 -3.82
CA GLN A 391 -21.94 14.46 -4.12
C GLN A 391 -22.25 15.72 -4.95
N GLU A 392 -23.08 15.60 -5.98
CA GLU A 392 -23.69 16.75 -6.66
C GLU A 392 -24.76 17.35 -5.75
N THR A 393 -24.42 18.35 -4.95
CA THR A 393 -25.41 19.34 -4.53
C THR A 393 -25.59 20.32 -5.68
N SER A 394 -26.81 20.43 -6.18
CA SER A 394 -27.18 21.34 -7.27
C SER A 394 -26.67 22.75 -6.97
N ALA A 395 -25.60 23.16 -7.64
CA ALA A 395 -24.99 24.47 -7.53
C ALA A 395 -25.81 25.55 -8.27
N GLU A 396 -27.10 25.65 -7.95
CA GLU A 396 -27.96 26.79 -8.27
C GLU A 396 -28.51 27.38 -6.97
N SER A 397 -27.60 27.87 -6.12
CA SER A 397 -27.94 28.81 -5.07
C SER A 397 -26.75 29.73 -4.86
N SER A 398 -26.82 30.85 -5.57
CA SER A 398 -25.99 32.05 -5.49
C SER A 398 -25.42 32.38 -4.11
N GLY A 399 -24.12 32.70 -4.10
CA GLY A 399 -23.59 33.83 -3.35
C GLY A 399 -23.14 33.54 -1.92
N GLY A 400 -21.81 33.55 -1.75
CA GLY A 400 -21.08 33.90 -0.53
C GLY A 400 -21.85 33.84 0.78
N SER A 401 -21.96 32.66 1.36
CA SER A 401 -22.25 32.48 2.76
C SER A 401 -21.69 31.14 3.18
N VAL A 402 -20.75 31.18 4.13
CA VAL A 402 -20.26 30.08 4.97
C VAL A 402 -21.04 28.79 4.75
N GLU A 403 -20.44 27.84 4.03
CA GLU A 403 -20.98 26.49 3.84
C GLU A 403 -21.34 25.93 5.21
N GLY A 404 -22.65 25.80 5.46
CA GLY A 404 -23.19 25.07 6.59
C GLY A 404 -22.97 23.59 6.35
N TYR A 405 -21.71 23.14 6.44
CA TYR A 405 -21.38 21.73 6.54
C TYR A 405 -22.05 21.19 7.81
N PHE A 406 -22.84 20.12 7.67
CA PHE A 406 -23.14 19.30 8.84
C PHE A 406 -21.81 18.83 9.42
N ALA A 407 -21.62 18.98 10.74
CA ALA A 407 -20.43 18.48 11.41
C ALA A 407 -20.32 16.96 11.17
N GLY A 408 -19.30 16.52 10.43
CA GLY A 408 -19.04 15.10 10.14
C GLY A 408 -19.23 14.64 8.68
N GLU A 409 -19.85 15.44 7.80
CA GLU A 409 -20.06 15.04 6.39
C GLU A 409 -18.74 14.86 5.62
N ARG A 410 -17.75 15.71 5.92
CA ARG A 410 -16.39 15.61 5.36
C ARG A 410 -15.71 14.31 5.75
N GLU A 411 -15.85 13.89 7.01
CA GLU A 411 -15.22 12.66 7.53
C GLU A 411 -15.80 11.41 6.84
N VAL A 412 -17.11 11.38 6.62
CA VAL A 412 -17.78 10.29 5.87
C VAL A 412 -17.30 10.23 4.42
N LEU A 413 -17.22 11.37 3.73
CA LEU A 413 -16.69 11.44 2.37
C LEU A 413 -15.21 11.02 2.31
N ASP A 414 -14.42 11.41 3.30
CA ASP A 414 -13.01 11.01 3.42
C ASP A 414 -12.87 9.50 3.56
N SER A 415 -13.71 8.86 4.37
CA SER A 415 -13.74 7.40 4.50
C SER A 415 -14.22 6.68 3.24
N LEU A 416 -15.23 7.21 2.55
CA LEU A 416 -15.67 6.70 1.26
C LEU A 416 -14.56 6.79 0.20
N ASN A 417 -13.82 7.90 0.16
CA ASN A 417 -12.69 8.07 -0.75
C ASN A 417 -11.52 7.13 -0.43
N ARG A 418 -11.24 6.89 0.86
CA ARG A 418 -10.26 5.89 1.30
C ARG A 418 -10.64 4.49 0.82
N TRP A 419 -11.89 4.09 1.06
CA TRP A 419 -12.43 2.80 0.60
C TRP A 419 -12.38 2.68 -0.93
N LEU A 420 -12.78 3.73 -1.65
CA LEU A 420 -12.70 3.77 -3.11
C LEU A 420 -11.27 3.52 -3.59
N CYS A 421 -10.29 4.22 -3.02
CA CYS A 421 -8.89 4.04 -3.39
C CYS A 421 -8.40 2.62 -3.15
N GLU A 422 -8.68 2.05 -1.98
CA GLU A 422 -8.27 0.68 -1.62
C GLU A 422 -8.87 -0.34 -2.57
N ARG A 423 -10.16 -0.18 -2.94
CA ARG A 423 -10.81 -1.05 -3.91
C ARG A 423 -10.25 -0.89 -5.31
N LEU A 424 -9.97 0.32 -5.77
CA LEU A 424 -9.33 0.54 -7.07
C LEU A 424 -7.93 -0.08 -7.11
N ALA A 425 -7.12 0.06 -6.05
CA ALA A 425 -5.80 -0.53 -5.95
C ALA A 425 -5.84 -2.07 -5.97
N GLN A 426 -6.87 -2.67 -5.37
CA GLN A 426 -7.09 -4.13 -5.39
C GLN A 426 -7.58 -4.64 -6.75
N LEU A 427 -8.54 -3.94 -7.37
CA LEU A 427 -9.15 -4.34 -8.64
C LEU A 427 -8.24 -4.10 -9.84
N VAL A 428 -7.44 -3.03 -9.81
CA VAL A 428 -6.49 -2.67 -10.87
C VAL A 428 -5.11 -2.40 -10.26
N PRO A 429 -4.38 -3.44 -9.79
CA PRO A 429 -3.06 -3.27 -9.17
C PRO A 429 -2.03 -2.61 -10.10
N ALA A 430 -2.18 -2.79 -11.41
CA ALA A 430 -1.32 -2.20 -12.42
C ALA A 430 -1.46 -0.66 -12.50
N SER A 431 -2.54 -0.06 -12.00
CA SER A 431 -2.73 1.40 -12.03
C SER A 431 -1.81 2.13 -11.04
N GLY A 432 -1.42 1.48 -9.93
CA GLY A 432 -0.60 2.10 -8.89
C GLY A 432 -1.25 3.35 -8.27
N VAL A 433 -2.58 3.38 -8.17
CA VAL A 433 -3.29 4.44 -7.43
C VAL A 433 -3.00 4.35 -5.94
N ASP A 434 -2.94 5.51 -5.29
CA ASP A 434 -2.65 5.62 -3.87
C ASP A 434 -3.45 6.74 -3.19
N ILE A 435 -3.45 6.72 -1.87
CA ILE A 435 -4.24 7.62 -1.03
C ILE A 435 -3.40 8.85 -0.70
N VAL A 436 -3.98 10.03 -0.86
CA VAL A 436 -3.35 11.30 -0.47
C VAL A 436 -4.31 12.13 0.38
N GLU A 437 -3.78 12.74 1.43
CA GLU A 437 -4.53 13.66 2.29
C GLU A 437 -4.11 15.10 1.97
N LEU A 438 -5.07 15.94 1.60
CA LEU A 438 -4.87 17.35 1.29
C LEU A 438 -5.56 18.20 2.37
N GLU A 439 -4.89 19.26 2.86
CA GLU A 439 -5.40 20.09 3.97
C GLU A 439 -6.78 20.67 3.69
N ASP A 440 -6.99 21.22 2.48
CA ASP A 440 -8.24 21.87 2.11
C ASP A 440 -9.30 20.89 1.56
N GLU A 441 -8.89 19.80 0.90
CA GLU A 441 -9.81 18.90 0.17
C GLU A 441 -10.13 17.57 0.88
N GLY A 442 -9.34 17.16 1.88
CA GLY A 442 -9.50 15.88 2.57
C GLY A 442 -8.82 14.71 1.87
N THR A 443 -9.38 13.51 2.02
CA THR A 443 -8.84 12.26 1.45
C THR A 443 -9.19 12.18 -0.04
N CYS A 444 -8.16 12.05 -0.87
CA CYS A 444 -8.30 11.94 -2.32
C CYS A 444 -7.57 10.70 -2.86
N VAL A 445 -7.96 10.28 -4.06
CA VAL A 445 -7.27 9.25 -4.85
C VAL A 445 -6.24 9.95 -5.73
N ARG A 446 -4.99 9.48 -5.67
CA ARG A 446 -3.88 9.96 -6.47
C ARG A 446 -3.45 8.90 -7.46
N PHE A 447 -3.20 9.33 -8.70
CA PHE A 447 -2.64 8.53 -9.78
C PHE A 447 -1.38 9.22 -10.29
N THR A 448 -0.22 8.61 -10.05
CA THR A 448 1.10 9.15 -10.43
C THR A 448 1.87 8.14 -11.30
N PRO A 449 1.48 7.97 -12.58
CA PRO A 449 2.11 6.99 -13.48
C PRO A 449 3.61 7.25 -13.67
N LEU A 450 4.10 8.47 -13.48
CA LEU A 450 5.54 8.75 -13.55
C LEU A 450 6.34 7.95 -12.51
N MET A 451 5.77 7.67 -11.34
CA MET A 451 6.46 6.94 -10.29
C MET A 451 6.12 5.44 -10.27
N THR A 452 4.98 5.05 -10.85
CA THR A 452 4.47 3.68 -10.75
C THR A 452 4.51 2.92 -12.07
N ALA A 453 4.33 3.57 -13.23
CA ALA A 453 4.12 2.88 -14.51
C ALA A 453 5.34 2.08 -14.96
N ALA A 454 6.55 2.58 -14.73
CA ALA A 454 7.76 1.86 -15.10
C ALA A 454 7.97 0.57 -14.28
N ALA A 455 7.49 0.54 -13.03
CA ALA A 455 7.61 -0.60 -12.14
C ALA A 455 6.45 -1.60 -12.28
N LEU A 456 5.24 -1.11 -12.51
CA LEU A 456 4.03 -1.91 -12.61
C LEU A 456 3.70 -2.32 -14.05
N GLY A 457 4.35 -1.71 -15.04
CA GLY A 457 4.09 -1.96 -16.46
C GLY A 457 2.78 -1.34 -16.95
N THR A 458 2.27 -0.30 -16.29
CA THR A 458 0.96 0.30 -16.57
C THR A 458 0.80 0.71 -18.03
N GLN A 459 -0.28 0.26 -18.65
CA GLN A 459 -0.65 0.55 -20.03
C GLN A 459 -1.94 1.36 -20.10
N ARG A 460 -2.26 1.84 -21.30
CA ARG A 460 -3.51 2.57 -21.58
C ARG A 460 -4.77 1.75 -21.28
N CYS A 461 -4.71 0.43 -21.47
CA CYS A 461 -5.83 -0.46 -21.13
C CYS A 461 -6.09 -0.57 -19.62
N ASP A 462 -5.05 -0.40 -18.79
CA ASP A 462 -5.22 -0.42 -17.33
C ASP A 462 -5.92 0.85 -16.85
N VAL A 463 -5.66 1.99 -17.51
CA VAL A 463 -6.39 3.24 -17.28
C VAL A 463 -7.85 3.10 -17.70
N ASP A 464 -8.11 2.42 -18.82
CA ASP A 464 -9.48 2.13 -19.26
C ASP A 464 -10.24 1.27 -18.25
N LEU A 465 -9.59 0.20 -17.77
CA LEU A 465 -10.12 -0.68 -16.73
C LEU A 465 -10.33 0.06 -15.41
N LEU A 466 -9.42 0.96 -15.02
CA LEU A 466 -9.57 1.79 -13.82
C LEU A 466 -10.83 2.64 -13.89
N VAL A 467 -11.10 3.27 -15.04
CA VAL A 467 -12.31 4.09 -15.25
C VAL A 467 -13.56 3.21 -15.29
N GLU A 468 -13.50 2.03 -15.89
CA GLU A 468 -14.60 1.06 -15.87
C GLU A 468 -14.97 0.68 -14.43
N ARG A 469 -13.99 0.28 -13.62
CA ARG A 469 -14.21 -0.04 -12.19
C ARG A 469 -14.69 1.16 -11.39
N LEU A 470 -14.17 2.35 -11.65
CA LEU A 470 -14.66 3.57 -11.03
C LEU A 470 -16.14 3.81 -11.35
N THR A 471 -16.55 3.59 -12.62
CA THR A 471 -17.93 3.74 -13.06
C THR A 471 -18.87 2.72 -12.40
N GLU A 472 -18.39 1.51 -12.11
CA GLU A 472 -19.15 0.50 -11.35
C GLU A 472 -19.29 0.85 -9.85
N LEU A 473 -18.24 1.44 -9.25
CA LEU A 473 -18.20 1.76 -7.82
C LEU A 473 -18.94 3.05 -7.46
N VAL A 474 -18.98 4.05 -8.35
CA VAL A 474 -19.65 5.33 -8.10
C VAL A 474 -21.13 5.18 -7.71
N PRO A 475 -21.95 4.34 -8.39
CA PRO A 475 -23.32 4.04 -7.96
C PRO A 475 -23.40 3.47 -6.55
N VAL A 476 -22.47 2.60 -6.16
CA VAL A 476 -22.41 2.01 -4.80
C VAL A 476 -22.15 3.09 -3.75
N LEU A 477 -21.22 4.01 -4.02
CA LEU A 477 -20.93 5.15 -3.14
C LEU A 477 -22.16 6.06 -2.99
N ASN A 478 -22.80 6.44 -4.10
CA ASN A 478 -24.02 7.26 -4.11
C ASN A 478 -25.17 6.59 -3.35
N CYS A 479 -25.37 5.28 -3.55
CA CYS A 479 -26.41 4.51 -2.86
C CYS A 479 -26.13 4.41 -1.36
N THR A 480 -24.91 4.07 -0.98
CA THR A 480 -24.50 3.98 0.43
C THR A 480 -24.73 5.30 1.15
N LEU A 481 -24.27 6.42 0.57
CA LEU A 481 -24.47 7.75 1.16
C LEU A 481 -25.95 8.09 1.36
N ARG A 482 -26.81 7.78 0.38
CA ARG A 482 -28.26 8.01 0.47
C ARG A 482 -28.92 7.13 1.53
N LEU A 483 -28.58 5.84 1.58
CA LEU A 483 -29.20 4.86 2.46
C LEU A 483 -28.68 4.94 3.90
N ARG A 484 -27.57 5.62 4.18
CA ARG A 484 -27.06 5.84 5.56
C ARG A 484 -28.10 6.52 6.46
N LEU A 485 -28.82 7.51 5.94
CA LEU A 485 -29.87 8.21 6.71
C LEU A 485 -31.07 7.30 6.96
N ASP A 486 -31.55 6.62 5.92
CA ASP A 486 -32.65 5.65 6.03
C ASP A 486 -32.32 4.55 7.05
N PHE A 487 -31.09 4.03 7.00
CA PHE A 487 -30.59 3.02 7.92
C PHE A 487 -30.56 3.51 9.36
N ARG A 488 -30.06 4.72 9.60
CA ARG A 488 -30.06 5.34 10.93
C ARG A 488 -31.47 5.49 11.48
N GLU A 489 -32.41 5.99 10.68
CA GLU A 489 -33.81 6.16 11.10
C GLU A 489 -34.48 4.82 11.42
N GLU A 490 -34.24 3.79 10.61
CA GLU A 490 -34.83 2.46 10.83
C GLU A 490 -34.28 1.79 12.09
N VAL A 491 -32.96 1.89 12.35
CA VAL A 491 -32.37 1.36 13.58
C VAL A 491 -33.00 2.01 14.82
N TYR A 492 -33.26 3.31 14.80
CA TYR A 492 -33.92 3.99 15.93
C TYR A 492 -35.38 3.56 16.16
N ARG A 493 -36.05 2.95 15.17
CA ARG A 493 -37.40 2.40 15.37
C ARG A 493 -37.39 1.11 16.19
N HIS A 494 -36.26 0.40 16.24
CA HIS A 494 -36.12 -0.82 17.00
C HIS A 494 -35.55 -0.56 18.39
N SER A 495 -36.31 -0.88 19.44
CA SER A 495 -35.87 -0.70 20.83
C SER A 495 -34.77 -1.68 21.28
N ALA A 496 -34.43 -2.68 20.47
CA ALA A 496 -33.43 -3.70 20.77
C ALA A 496 -32.09 -3.42 20.07
N LEU A 497 -32.02 -2.39 19.23
CA LEU A 497 -30.83 -2.01 18.49
C LEU A 497 -30.40 -0.61 18.90
N SER A 498 -29.10 -0.40 18.97
CA SER A 498 -28.49 0.91 19.17
C SER A 498 -27.64 1.25 17.93
N TYR A 499 -27.87 2.42 17.36
CA TYR A 499 -27.06 2.96 16.26
C TYR A 499 -25.81 3.60 16.84
N ILE A 500 -24.66 3.27 16.27
CA ILE A 500 -23.36 3.78 16.68
C ILE A 500 -22.78 4.60 15.52
N GLU A 501 -22.55 5.87 15.79
CA GLU A 501 -22.11 6.85 14.80
C GLU A 501 -20.58 6.83 14.71
N ASP A 502 -20.07 5.95 13.86
CA ASP A 502 -18.67 5.97 13.44
C ASP A 502 -18.56 6.64 12.06
N LEU A 503 -18.00 7.86 12.06
CA LEU A 503 -17.78 8.66 10.85
C LEU A 503 -16.58 8.16 10.04
N SER A 504 -15.70 7.35 10.64
CA SER A 504 -14.56 6.73 9.96
C SER A 504 -14.96 5.51 9.12
N TRP A 505 -16.16 4.97 9.32
CA TRP A 505 -16.66 3.81 8.58
C TRP A 505 -17.30 4.19 7.23
N PRO A 506 -16.84 3.63 6.10
CA PRO A 506 -17.35 3.96 4.76
C PRO A 506 -18.74 3.35 4.44
N GLY A 507 -19.20 2.33 5.16
CA GLY A 507 -20.44 1.62 4.86
C GLY A 507 -21.72 2.30 5.37
N LEU A 508 -22.80 1.54 5.56
CA LEU A 508 -24.08 2.05 6.08
C LEU A 508 -24.00 2.55 7.54
N GLY A 509 -23.14 1.95 8.34
CA GLY A 509 -22.94 2.32 9.75
C GLY A 509 -22.71 1.12 10.65
N ALA A 510 -22.72 1.37 11.96
CA ALA A 510 -22.54 0.35 12.98
C ALA A 510 -23.80 0.21 13.83
N VAL A 511 -24.13 -1.04 14.18
CA VAL A 511 -25.25 -1.38 15.06
C VAL A 511 -24.80 -2.31 16.17
N ARG A 512 -25.35 -2.10 17.35
CA ARG A 512 -25.19 -3.00 18.49
C ARG A 512 -26.55 -3.50 18.96
N TYR A 513 -26.67 -4.82 19.12
CA TYR A 513 -27.83 -5.43 19.76
C TYR A 513 -27.77 -5.27 21.28
N GLU A 514 -28.83 -4.72 21.87
CA GLU A 514 -28.96 -4.57 23.32
C GLU A 514 -30.00 -5.58 23.88
N PRO A 515 -29.57 -6.55 24.71
CA PRO A 515 -30.46 -7.56 25.28
C PRO A 515 -31.38 -6.96 26.34
N ARG A 516 -32.58 -7.53 26.50
CA ARG A 516 -33.61 -7.04 27.42
C ARG A 516 -33.42 -7.64 28.82
N ILE A 517 -32.34 -7.26 29.48
CA ILE A 517 -31.99 -7.79 30.81
C ILE A 517 -31.96 -6.66 31.83
N GLU A 518 -32.87 -6.71 32.82
CA GLU A 518 -32.98 -5.72 33.90
C GLU A 518 -32.09 -6.04 35.13
N GLU A 519 -31.48 -7.23 35.22
CA GLU A 519 -30.85 -7.71 36.48
C GLU A 519 -29.45 -8.36 36.30
N LEU A 520 -28.48 -7.71 35.65
CA LEU A 520 -27.08 -8.15 35.68
C LEU A 520 -26.09 -7.02 36.02
N ASN A 521 -25.00 -7.38 36.73
CA ASN A 521 -23.85 -6.50 36.94
C ASN A 521 -23.29 -6.03 35.59
N ASP A 522 -22.88 -4.76 35.48
CA ASP A 522 -22.41 -4.14 34.22
C ASP A 522 -21.36 -4.99 33.48
N SER A 523 -20.44 -5.63 34.20
CA SER A 523 -19.40 -6.47 33.60
C SER A 523 -19.90 -7.77 32.97
N LYS A 524 -20.98 -8.36 33.50
CA LYS A 524 -21.58 -9.57 32.92
C LYS A 524 -22.48 -9.24 31.74
N ARG A 525 -23.21 -8.12 31.82
CA ARG A 525 -24.01 -7.59 30.72
C ARG A 525 -23.14 -7.34 29.49
N GLN A 526 -21.94 -6.77 29.68
CA GLN A 526 -21.01 -6.52 28.59
C GLN A 526 -20.52 -7.81 27.91
N LEU A 527 -20.15 -8.83 28.69
CA LEU A 527 -19.74 -10.14 28.15
C LEU A 527 -20.86 -10.86 27.37
N GLU A 528 -22.12 -10.69 27.80
CA GLU A 528 -23.27 -11.25 27.08
C GLU A 528 -23.53 -10.51 25.77
N VAL A 529 -23.42 -9.18 25.77
CA VAL A 529 -23.52 -8.35 24.55
C VAL A 529 -22.43 -8.73 23.55
N GLU A 530 -21.18 -8.90 24.01
CA GLU A 530 -20.05 -9.37 23.18
C GLU A 530 -20.35 -10.74 22.55
N LYS A 531 -20.83 -11.69 23.35
CA LYS A 531 -21.16 -13.04 22.88
C LYS A 531 -22.29 -13.02 21.84
N ILE A 532 -23.37 -12.28 22.11
CA ILE A 532 -24.54 -12.21 21.21
C ILE A 532 -24.13 -11.54 19.89
N ASN A 533 -23.45 -10.39 19.94
CA ASN A 533 -23.05 -9.68 18.72
C ASN A 533 -22.01 -10.47 17.90
N SER A 534 -21.12 -11.23 18.56
CA SER A 534 -20.18 -12.13 17.87
C SER A 534 -20.88 -13.28 17.15
N GLU A 535 -21.87 -13.92 17.80
CA GLU A 535 -22.66 -14.98 17.15
C GLU A 535 -23.56 -14.41 16.04
N LEU A 536 -24.10 -13.20 16.25
CA LEU A 536 -24.91 -12.49 15.26
C LEU A 536 -24.11 -12.15 14.01
N LEU A 537 -22.86 -11.69 14.17
CA LEU A 537 -21.96 -11.42 13.05
C LEU A 537 -21.71 -12.67 12.20
N VAL A 538 -21.45 -13.82 12.83
CA VAL A 538 -21.25 -15.09 12.11
C VAL A 538 -22.50 -15.47 11.31
N LYS A 539 -23.69 -15.38 11.94
CA LYS A 539 -24.95 -15.70 11.24
C LYS A 539 -25.27 -14.72 10.12
N LEU A 540 -24.97 -13.43 10.28
CA LEU A 540 -25.16 -12.44 9.22
C LEU A 540 -24.22 -12.68 8.04
N GLY A 541 -22.96 -13.04 8.30
CA GLY A 541 -21.99 -13.39 7.26
C GLY A 541 -22.39 -14.62 6.43
N ASP A 542 -23.17 -15.54 7.02
CA ASP A 542 -23.66 -16.74 6.31
C ASP A 542 -24.90 -16.46 5.43
N LEU A 543 -25.60 -15.34 5.63
CA LEU A 543 -26.91 -15.07 5.03
C LEU A 543 -26.83 -14.33 3.68
N ASP A 544 -25.87 -13.42 3.50
CA ASP A 544 -25.73 -12.66 2.26
C ASP A 544 -24.26 -12.54 1.84
N ALA A 545 -23.98 -12.84 0.58
CA ALA A 545 -22.65 -12.77 0.01
C ALA A 545 -22.30 -11.36 -0.51
N ASP A 546 -23.30 -10.52 -0.76
CA ASP A 546 -23.12 -9.22 -1.41
C ASP A 546 -22.89 -8.09 -0.37
N LEU A 547 -23.30 -8.28 0.89
CA LEU A 547 -23.13 -7.32 1.99
C LEU A 547 -22.05 -7.78 2.97
N ILE A 548 -21.02 -6.96 3.17
CA ILE A 548 -19.90 -7.28 4.08
C ILE A 548 -20.27 -6.85 5.49
N PHE A 549 -20.17 -7.77 6.45
CA PHE A 549 -20.28 -7.48 7.88
C PHE A 549 -18.93 -7.68 8.55
N SER A 550 -18.53 -6.74 9.41
CA SER A 550 -17.27 -6.81 10.15
C SER A 550 -17.43 -6.44 11.61
N THR A 551 -16.55 -6.97 12.45
CA THR A 551 -16.38 -6.52 13.83
C THR A 551 -15.63 -5.19 13.84
N GLY A 552 -15.90 -4.32 14.81
CA GLY A 552 -15.12 -3.10 15.03
C GLY A 552 -13.65 -3.39 15.37
N LEU A 553 -12.80 -2.36 15.25
CA LEU A 553 -11.39 -2.43 15.64
C LEU A 553 -11.24 -2.94 17.09
N GLU A 554 -10.34 -3.90 17.31
CA GLU A 554 -10.11 -4.53 18.62
C GLU A 554 -9.75 -3.54 19.75
N PHE A 555 -9.28 -2.33 19.38
CA PHE A 555 -8.81 -1.26 20.26
C PHE A 555 -9.60 0.05 20.10
N GLY A 556 -10.94 -0.02 20.18
CA GLY A 556 -11.83 1.15 20.24
C GLY A 556 -12.64 1.25 21.55
N PRO A 557 -13.23 2.42 21.87
CA PRO A 557 -14.15 2.58 23.00
C PRO A 557 -15.47 1.80 22.83
N GLU A 558 -15.72 1.28 21.63
CA GLU A 558 -16.98 0.65 21.22
C GLU A 558 -16.75 -0.81 20.83
N LYS A 559 -16.38 -1.62 21.83
CA LYS A 559 -16.44 -3.08 21.69
C LYS A 559 -17.88 -3.52 21.38
N ASP A 560 -18.04 -4.64 20.68
CA ASP A 560 -19.31 -5.34 20.48
C ASP A 560 -20.28 -4.69 19.48
N CYS A 561 -19.76 -4.14 18.38
CA CYS A 561 -20.57 -3.51 17.32
C CYS A 561 -20.41 -4.27 16.00
N ILE A 562 -21.50 -4.35 15.24
CA ILE A 562 -21.54 -4.93 13.90
C ILE A 562 -21.52 -3.80 12.89
N PHE A 563 -20.43 -3.73 12.12
CA PHE A 563 -20.25 -2.77 11.04
C PHE A 563 -20.82 -3.35 9.76
N ILE A 564 -21.68 -2.57 9.10
CA ILE A 564 -22.36 -2.96 7.87
C ILE A 564 -21.72 -2.21 6.71
N GLY A 565 -21.23 -2.97 5.74
CA GLY A 565 -20.48 -2.48 4.59
C GLY A 565 -21.29 -1.66 3.59
N MET A 566 -20.79 -1.64 2.36
CA MET A 566 -21.35 -0.83 1.27
C MET A 566 -22.70 -1.36 0.82
N ALA A 567 -23.60 -0.45 0.44
CA ALA A 567 -24.94 -0.76 -0.02
C ALA A 567 -25.12 -0.49 -1.50
N THR A 568 -25.85 -1.39 -2.16
CA THR A 568 -26.30 -1.27 -3.54
C THR A 568 -27.75 -0.77 -3.60
N GLU A 569 -28.21 -0.34 -4.77
CA GLU A 569 -29.55 0.27 -4.96
C GLU A 569 -30.70 -0.68 -4.59
N ASP A 570 -30.47 -1.96 -4.78
CA ASP A 570 -31.44 -3.01 -4.62
C ASP A 570 -31.66 -3.41 -3.14
N LEU A 571 -30.84 -2.88 -2.22
CA LEU A 571 -30.91 -3.15 -0.79
C LEU A 571 -32.19 -2.57 -0.14
N ASP A 572 -32.95 -3.44 0.54
CA ASP A 572 -34.03 -3.08 1.44
C ASP A 572 -33.51 -2.92 2.87
N VAL A 573 -33.30 -1.66 3.24
CA VAL A 573 -32.81 -1.26 4.57
C VAL A 573 -33.76 -1.73 5.68
N ALA A 574 -35.08 -1.73 5.45
CA ALA A 574 -36.04 -2.14 6.48
C ALA A 574 -35.94 -3.63 6.76
N GLU A 575 -35.90 -4.45 5.71
CA GLU A 575 -35.74 -5.90 5.84
C GLU A 575 -34.40 -6.28 6.48
N LEU A 576 -33.32 -5.56 6.16
CA LEU A 576 -32.01 -5.73 6.78
C LEU A 576 -32.08 -5.50 8.30
N VAL A 577 -32.61 -4.35 8.73
CA VAL A 577 -32.69 -4.00 10.16
C VAL A 577 -33.63 -4.94 10.91
N ASP A 578 -34.77 -5.31 10.30
CA ASP A 578 -35.71 -6.30 10.86
C ASP A 578 -35.04 -7.66 11.04
N THR A 579 -34.24 -8.10 10.07
CA THR A 579 -33.51 -9.38 10.12
C THR A 579 -32.44 -9.37 11.20
N ILE A 580 -31.67 -8.28 11.32
CA ILE A 580 -30.67 -8.11 12.39
C ILE A 580 -31.38 -8.19 13.77
N ALA A 581 -32.49 -7.48 13.93
CA ALA A 581 -33.25 -7.50 15.18
C ALA A 581 -33.87 -8.87 15.49
N ALA A 582 -34.34 -9.59 14.47
CA ALA A 582 -34.91 -10.94 14.62
C ALA A 582 -33.85 -11.98 15.00
N LEU A 583 -32.71 -12.00 14.31
CA LEU A 583 -31.60 -12.90 14.61
C LEU A 583 -31.02 -12.63 16.00
N GLY A 584 -30.90 -11.37 16.40
CA GLY A 584 -30.46 -11.00 17.74
C GLY A 584 -31.40 -11.55 18.82
N ARG A 585 -32.72 -11.43 18.62
CA ARG A 585 -33.73 -12.04 19.52
C ARG A 585 -33.64 -13.56 19.56
N ASP A 586 -33.46 -14.21 18.41
CA ASP A 586 -33.34 -15.67 18.34
C ASP A 586 -32.09 -16.16 19.08
N ILE A 587 -30.96 -15.46 18.97
CA ILE A 587 -29.73 -15.77 19.71
C ILE A 587 -29.95 -15.57 21.21
N GLU A 588 -30.56 -14.46 21.61
CA GLU A 588 -30.88 -14.16 23.02
C GLU A 588 -31.81 -15.23 23.63
N GLU A 589 -32.89 -15.60 22.93
CA GLU A 589 -33.84 -16.62 23.39
C GLU A 589 -33.19 -18.01 23.47
N ASN A 590 -32.40 -18.40 22.48
CA ASN A 590 -31.66 -19.67 22.48
C ASN A 590 -30.62 -19.70 23.60
N GLY A 591 -29.91 -18.59 23.83
CA GLY A 591 -28.98 -18.44 24.94
C GLY A 591 -29.68 -18.64 26.30
N ARG A 592 -30.83 -17.98 26.49
CA ARG A 592 -31.64 -18.13 27.71
C ARG A 592 -32.19 -19.56 27.89
N LEU A 593 -32.61 -20.22 26.81
CA LEU A 593 -33.06 -21.61 26.87
C LEU A 593 -31.92 -22.55 27.31
N LEU A 594 -30.71 -22.35 26.77
CA LEU A 594 -29.53 -23.13 27.14
C LEU A 594 -29.13 -22.90 28.61
N GLU A 595 -29.23 -21.67 29.10
CA GLU A 595 -28.96 -21.37 30.51
C GLU A 595 -29.99 -22.01 31.44
N ASN A 596 -31.28 -21.91 31.12
CA ASN A 596 -32.35 -22.59 31.84
C ASN A 596 -32.15 -24.12 31.86
N MET A 597 -31.79 -24.72 30.71
CA MET A 597 -31.47 -26.15 30.63
C MET A 597 -30.25 -26.50 31.48
N THR A 598 -29.20 -25.68 31.45
CA THR A 598 -27.98 -25.88 32.24
C THR A 598 -28.28 -25.81 33.72
N GLU A 599 -29.13 -24.88 34.16
CA GLU A 599 -29.58 -24.79 35.54
C GLU A 599 -30.40 -26.00 35.96
N VAL A 600 -31.34 -26.44 35.14
CA VAL A 600 -32.14 -27.65 35.38
C VAL A 600 -31.25 -28.90 35.45
N VAL A 601 -30.28 -29.04 34.55
CA VAL A 601 -29.30 -30.14 34.57
C VAL A 601 -28.42 -30.08 35.81
N ARG A 602 -27.91 -28.90 36.18
CA ARG A 602 -27.11 -28.70 37.40
C ARG A 602 -27.90 -29.09 38.65
N LYS A 603 -29.15 -28.67 38.75
CA LYS A 603 -30.05 -29.03 39.85
C LYS A 603 -30.34 -30.53 39.86
N GLY A 604 -30.56 -31.12 38.69
CA GLY A 604 -30.73 -32.56 38.50
C GLY A 604 -29.50 -33.36 38.94
N ILE A 605 -28.28 -32.90 38.65
CA ILE A 605 -27.04 -33.54 39.10
C ILE A 605 -26.91 -33.45 40.63
N GLN A 606 -27.19 -32.29 41.23
CA GLN A 606 -27.15 -32.11 42.68
C GLN A 606 -28.18 -33.00 43.40
N GLU A 607 -29.40 -33.08 42.88
CA GLU A 607 -30.43 -33.98 43.40
C GLU A 607 -30.03 -35.45 43.24
N ALA A 608 -29.41 -35.82 42.11
CA ALA A 608 -28.88 -37.17 41.89
C ALA A 608 -27.78 -37.52 42.90
N GLU A 609 -26.83 -36.61 43.14
CA GLU A 609 -25.75 -36.78 44.10
C GLU A 609 -26.26 -36.89 45.53
N LEU A 610 -27.20 -36.02 45.93
CA LEU A 610 -27.79 -36.05 47.27
C LEU A 610 -28.54 -37.37 47.50
N GLN A 611 -29.30 -37.82 46.51
CA GLN A 611 -30.00 -39.09 46.59
C GLN A 611 -29.03 -40.29 46.59
N LEU A 612 -27.94 -40.23 45.82
CA LEU A 612 -26.87 -41.25 45.88
C LEU A 612 -26.19 -41.29 47.25
N GLN A 613 -25.94 -40.14 47.87
CA GLN A 613 -25.38 -40.07 49.22
C GLN A 613 -26.34 -40.65 50.27
N LYS A 614 -27.64 -40.36 50.14
CA LYS A 614 -28.69 -40.91 51.01
C LYS A 614 -28.79 -42.42 50.85
N ASP A 615 -28.85 -42.94 49.63
CA ASP A 615 -28.91 -44.37 49.36
C ASP A 615 -27.62 -45.09 49.85
N ASN A 616 -26.46 -44.43 49.77
CA ASN A 616 -25.21 -44.97 50.31
C ASN A 616 -25.17 -44.95 51.85
N GLN A 617 -25.75 -43.93 52.49
CA GLN A 617 -25.96 -43.91 53.95
C GLN A 617 -26.94 -44.99 54.41
N ASP A 618 -28.03 -45.21 53.68
CA ASP A 618 -28.99 -46.28 53.96
C ASP A 618 -28.34 -47.66 53.80
N LYS A 619 -27.51 -47.87 52.77
CA LYS A 619 -26.67 -49.07 52.64
C LYS A 619 -25.70 -49.25 53.80
N LEU A 620 -25.01 -48.18 54.23
CA LEU A 620 -24.11 -48.24 55.39
C LEU A 620 -24.89 -48.51 56.69
N MET A 621 -26.13 -48.07 56.80
CA MET A 621 -27.00 -48.33 57.94
C MET A 621 -27.47 -49.80 57.95
N GLU A 622 -27.85 -50.35 56.79
CA GLU A 622 -28.18 -51.76 56.61
C GLU A 622 -26.96 -52.67 56.88
N GLU A 623 -25.77 -52.33 56.36
CA GLU A 623 -24.52 -53.05 56.61
C GLU A 623 -24.01 -52.89 58.05
N GLY A 624 -24.24 -51.73 58.67
CA GLY A 624 -23.83 -51.40 60.04
C GLY A 624 -24.60 -52.19 61.11
N VAL A 625 -25.90 -52.46 60.89
CA VAL A 625 -26.69 -53.35 61.74
C VAL A 625 -26.19 -54.80 61.65
N LEU A 626 -25.77 -55.25 60.47
CA LEU A 626 -25.24 -56.59 60.25
C LEU A 626 -23.81 -56.80 60.82
N ARG A 627 -23.03 -55.72 61.03
CA ARG A 627 -21.66 -55.79 61.56
C ARG A 627 -21.51 -55.60 63.07
N GLN A 628 -22.59 -55.35 63.81
CA GLN A 628 -22.56 -55.25 65.28
C GLN A 628 -22.90 -56.55 66.04
N ILE A 629 -23.05 -57.69 65.35
CA ILE A 629 -23.16 -58.99 66.02
C ILE A 629 -21.74 -59.56 66.19
N PRO A 630 -21.17 -59.56 67.42
CA PRO A 630 -19.78 -59.95 67.62
C PRO A 630 -19.73 -61.46 67.80
N LEU A 631 -20.00 -62.22 66.73
CA LEU A 631 -19.75 -63.65 66.59
C LEU A 631 -20.18 -64.02 65.15
N VAL A 632 -19.20 -64.01 64.25
CA VAL A 632 -19.14 -64.50 62.85
C VAL A 632 -18.77 -63.37 61.86
N GLY A 633 -17.59 -62.77 62.07
CA GLY A 633 -17.03 -61.72 61.20
C GLY A 633 -16.07 -62.20 60.09
N SER A 634 -15.81 -63.51 59.94
CA SER A 634 -14.70 -63.98 59.07
C SER A 634 -15.05 -65.09 58.07
N VAL A 635 -16.27 -65.63 58.05
CA VAL A 635 -16.60 -66.81 57.20
C VAL A 635 -17.75 -66.57 56.21
N LEU A 636 -18.54 -65.50 56.37
CA LEU A 636 -19.69 -65.21 55.49
C LEU A 636 -19.39 -64.21 54.36
N ASN A 637 -18.22 -63.56 54.33
CA ASN A 637 -17.83 -62.67 53.22
C ASN A 637 -17.29 -63.41 51.98
N TRP A 638 -17.03 -64.73 52.07
CA TRP A 638 -16.47 -65.51 50.95
C TRP A 638 -17.56 -66.10 50.05
N PHE A 639 -18.71 -66.51 50.61
CA PHE A 639 -19.70 -67.32 49.87
C PHE A 639 -20.86 -66.53 49.23
N SER A 640 -20.85 -65.19 49.25
CA SER A 640 -21.81 -64.37 48.51
C SER A 640 -21.35 -62.92 48.38
N PRO A 641 -20.82 -62.48 47.22
CA PRO A 641 -20.82 -61.05 46.93
C PRO A 641 -22.29 -60.67 46.69
N PHE A 642 -22.87 -59.81 47.54
CA PHE A 642 -24.14 -59.19 47.18
C PHE A 642 -23.89 -58.40 45.89
N GLN A 643 -24.37 -58.91 44.76
CA GLN A 643 -24.46 -58.12 43.55
C GLN A 643 -25.56 -57.10 43.80
N SER A 644 -25.22 -55.95 44.41
CA SER A 644 -26.10 -54.81 44.35
C SER A 644 -26.12 -54.37 42.90
N THR A 645 -27.18 -54.71 42.17
CA THR A 645 -27.41 -54.11 40.85
C THR A 645 -27.54 -52.61 41.08
N VAL A 646 -26.60 -51.84 40.57
CA VAL A 646 -26.66 -50.38 40.61
C VAL A 646 -27.91 -49.99 39.83
N LYS A 647 -28.94 -49.47 40.52
CA LYS A 647 -30.15 -48.98 39.88
C LYS A 647 -29.77 -47.83 38.96
N GLY A 648 -29.87 -48.02 37.64
CA GLY A 648 -29.64 -46.95 36.69
C GLY A 648 -30.74 -45.88 36.83
N ARG A 649 -30.41 -44.62 36.57
CA ARG A 649 -31.37 -43.51 36.49
C ARG A 649 -31.14 -42.75 35.20
N THR A 650 -32.20 -42.24 34.59
CA THR A 650 -32.12 -41.38 33.41
C THR A 650 -32.69 -40.03 33.79
N PHE A 651 -31.98 -38.96 33.45
CA PHE A 651 -32.46 -37.60 33.67
C PHE A 651 -33.34 -37.16 32.50
N ASN A 652 -34.59 -36.78 32.79
CA ASN A 652 -35.52 -36.30 31.80
C ASN A 652 -35.41 -34.77 31.68
N LEU A 653 -34.78 -34.30 30.60
CA LEU A 653 -34.53 -32.88 30.35
C LEU A 653 -35.82 -32.04 30.25
N ALA A 654 -36.94 -32.62 29.81
CA ALA A 654 -38.20 -31.90 29.66
C ALA A 654 -38.99 -31.80 30.97
N ALA A 655 -38.93 -32.83 31.82
CA ALA A 655 -39.61 -32.86 33.11
C ALA A 655 -38.77 -32.29 34.27
N GLY A 656 -37.45 -32.15 34.07
CA GLY A 656 -36.50 -31.72 35.10
C GLY A 656 -36.36 -32.72 36.25
N SER A 657 -36.74 -33.98 36.05
CA SER A 657 -36.77 -35.02 37.07
C SER A 657 -35.87 -36.21 36.74
N LEU A 658 -35.40 -36.88 37.78
CA LEU A 658 -34.66 -38.15 37.69
C LEU A 658 -35.64 -39.32 37.69
N ASP A 659 -35.74 -40.01 36.57
CA ASP A 659 -36.60 -41.18 36.44
C ASP A 659 -35.78 -42.47 36.64
N SER A 660 -36.39 -43.46 37.29
CA SER A 660 -35.79 -44.79 37.45
C SER A 660 -35.70 -45.49 36.09
N THR A 661 -34.57 -46.13 35.79
CA THR A 661 -34.44 -46.96 34.57
C THR A 661 -35.06 -48.35 34.71
N GLU A 662 -35.49 -48.74 35.91
CA GLU A 662 -36.14 -50.04 36.16
C GLU A 662 -37.32 -50.34 35.22
N PRO A 663 -38.27 -49.42 34.94
CA PRO A 663 -39.32 -49.63 33.93
C PRO A 663 -38.79 -49.79 32.50
N ILE A 664 -37.68 -49.15 32.15
CA ILE A 664 -37.07 -49.25 30.80
C ILE A 664 -36.43 -50.62 30.61
N TYR A 665 -35.76 -51.15 31.64
CA TYR A 665 -35.17 -52.49 31.62
C TYR A 665 -36.22 -53.60 31.75
N SER A 666 -37.27 -53.41 32.55
CA SER A 666 -38.35 -54.40 32.70
C SER A 666 -39.22 -54.50 31.44
N MET A 667 -39.46 -53.38 30.74
CA MET A 667 -40.22 -53.37 29.49
C MET A 667 -39.40 -53.89 28.30
N LYS A 668 -38.08 -53.65 28.27
CA LYS A 668 -37.17 -54.30 27.29
C LYS A 668 -37.00 -55.81 27.53
N ALA A 669 -37.14 -56.29 28.76
CA ALA A 669 -37.11 -57.73 29.06
C ALA A 669 -38.39 -58.47 28.64
N GLN A 670 -39.50 -57.76 28.41
CA GLN A 670 -40.80 -58.36 28.03
C GLN A 670 -41.23 -58.08 26.58
N THR A 671 -40.47 -57.29 25.83
CA THR A 671 -40.81 -56.96 24.43
C THR A 671 -39.55 -57.01 23.57
N GLY A 672 -39.35 -58.14 22.88
CA GLY A 672 -38.47 -58.20 21.72
C GLY A 672 -39.20 -57.59 20.52
N GLY A 673 -38.77 -56.41 20.07
CA GLY A 673 -39.31 -55.76 18.87
C GLY A 673 -39.08 -54.25 18.83
N LEU A 674 -38.69 -53.74 17.66
CA LEU A 674 -38.27 -52.37 17.33
C LEU A 674 -39.14 -51.22 17.91
N ALA A 675 -38.47 -50.12 18.30
CA ALA A 675 -38.87 -48.74 18.01
C ALA A 675 -37.71 -47.76 18.32
N SER A 676 -37.23 -47.03 17.31
CA SER A 676 -36.38 -45.84 17.46
C SER A 676 -37.27 -44.61 17.64
N PRO A 677 -36.97 -43.68 18.57
CA PRO A 677 -37.73 -42.45 18.69
C PRO A 677 -37.43 -41.49 17.54
N GLU A 678 -38.49 -40.96 16.93
CA GLU A 678 -38.45 -39.87 15.96
C GLU A 678 -37.92 -38.58 16.60
N THR A 679 -37.00 -37.92 15.90
CA THR A 679 -36.52 -36.58 16.23
C THR A 679 -37.56 -35.55 15.75
N PRO A 680 -37.96 -34.55 16.56
CA PRO A 680 -38.91 -33.54 16.11
C PRO A 680 -38.28 -32.71 14.99
N THR A 681 -38.96 -32.70 13.84
CA THR A 681 -38.71 -31.77 12.75
C THR A 681 -39.28 -30.41 13.15
N SER A 682 -38.44 -29.45 13.51
CA SER A 682 -38.81 -28.03 13.52
C SER A 682 -38.44 -27.41 12.17
N SER A 683 -39.50 -27.04 11.46
CA SER A 683 -39.66 -25.91 10.54
C SER A 683 -38.42 -25.29 9.85
N ALA A 684 -38.46 -25.38 8.52
CA ALA A 684 -37.87 -24.47 7.53
C ALA A 684 -36.34 -24.36 7.47
N LYS A 685 -35.71 -25.36 6.84
CA LYS A 685 -34.43 -25.13 6.13
C LYS A 685 -34.69 -24.18 4.95
N ARG A 686 -34.40 -22.89 5.13
CA ARG A 686 -34.13 -21.99 4.00
C ARG A 686 -32.79 -22.40 3.39
N LEU A 687 -32.74 -22.42 2.06
CA LEU A 687 -31.55 -22.85 1.32
C LEU A 687 -30.46 -21.77 1.42
N PRO A 688 -29.17 -22.14 1.55
CA PRO A 688 -28.07 -21.18 1.45
C PRO A 688 -28.04 -20.56 0.04
N GLY A 689 -27.91 -19.23 -0.05
CA GLY A 689 -27.72 -18.51 -1.32
C GLY A 689 -28.93 -17.75 -1.88
N GLN A 690 -29.95 -17.45 -1.07
CA GLN A 690 -30.98 -16.47 -1.46
C GLN A 690 -30.50 -15.05 -1.17
N ARG A 691 -30.53 -14.17 -2.19
CA ARG A 691 -30.29 -12.72 -2.05
C ARG A 691 -31.43 -12.12 -1.21
N LEU A 692 -31.19 -12.02 0.10
CA LEU A 692 -32.23 -11.86 1.12
C LEU A 692 -32.70 -10.41 1.28
N PHE A 693 -31.83 -9.43 1.09
CA PHE A 693 -32.14 -8.04 1.40
C PHE A 693 -32.53 -7.23 0.16
N ARG A 694 -33.12 -7.86 -0.87
CA ARG A 694 -33.42 -7.18 -2.14
C ARG A 694 -34.88 -6.75 -2.23
N ARG A 695 -35.16 -5.49 -2.60
CA ARG A 695 -36.53 -5.03 -2.89
C ARG A 695 -37.20 -5.91 -3.96
N GLU A 696 -38.37 -6.47 -3.64
CA GLU A 696 -39.20 -7.19 -4.61
C GLU A 696 -39.74 -6.23 -5.68
N GLY A 697 -39.05 -6.11 -6.82
CA GLY A 697 -39.59 -5.42 -7.99
C GLY A 697 -38.59 -4.61 -8.83
N ALA A 698 -37.51 -5.23 -9.30
CA ALA A 698 -36.72 -4.67 -10.40
C ALA A 698 -36.09 -5.78 -11.27
N GLY A 699 -36.73 -6.09 -12.41
CA GLY A 699 -36.23 -7.01 -13.42
C GLY A 699 -37.30 -7.96 -13.94
N GLY A 700 -37.92 -7.62 -15.08
CA GLY A 700 -38.98 -8.40 -15.70
C GLY A 700 -38.50 -9.60 -16.53
N SER A 701 -39.45 -10.52 -16.74
CA SER A 701 -39.51 -11.60 -17.74
C SER A 701 -38.41 -12.67 -17.71
N ASP A 702 -38.71 -13.81 -17.11
CA ASP A 702 -39.16 -14.95 -17.92
C ASP A 702 -39.85 -16.01 -17.06
N SER A 703 -41.13 -16.21 -17.38
CA SER A 703 -41.90 -17.38 -16.96
C SER A 703 -41.36 -18.62 -17.66
N HIS A 704 -41.26 -19.75 -16.96
CA HIS A 704 -42.17 -20.88 -17.19
C HIS A 704 -42.03 -21.91 -16.07
N SER A 705 -43.15 -22.10 -15.40
CA SER A 705 -43.46 -23.21 -14.50
C SER A 705 -43.41 -24.53 -15.26
N GLU A 706 -43.06 -25.63 -14.60
CA GLU A 706 -43.81 -26.89 -14.73
C GLU A 706 -43.63 -27.77 -13.48
N THR A 707 -44.77 -28.20 -12.97
CA THR A 707 -44.96 -29.06 -11.81
C THR A 707 -44.92 -30.54 -12.20
N SER A 708 -44.56 -31.38 -11.22
CA SER A 708 -45.24 -32.64 -10.85
C SER A 708 -44.46 -33.97 -10.99
N SER A 709 -44.69 -34.77 -9.93
CA SER A 709 -44.86 -36.23 -9.91
C SER A 709 -43.68 -37.14 -9.55
N VAL A 710 -43.63 -37.46 -8.25
CA VAL A 710 -43.62 -38.80 -7.63
C VAL A 710 -43.36 -40.02 -8.54
N GLY A 711 -42.37 -40.84 -8.15
CA GLY A 711 -42.20 -42.24 -8.54
C GLY A 711 -41.13 -42.93 -7.67
N GLN A 712 -41.49 -44.05 -7.04
CA GLN A 712 -40.86 -44.72 -5.90
C GLN A 712 -39.62 -45.59 -6.20
N ALA A 713 -38.89 -45.88 -5.10
CA ALA A 713 -38.34 -47.18 -4.67
C ALA A 713 -36.81 -47.45 -4.80
N GLU A 714 -36.17 -47.53 -3.62
CA GLU A 714 -35.30 -48.62 -3.07
C GLU A 714 -34.21 -49.24 -4.00
N ASP A 715 -32.96 -49.52 -3.63
CA ASP A 715 -32.32 -49.77 -2.33
C ASP A 715 -30.77 -49.87 -2.52
N LEU A 716 -30.02 -49.65 -1.42
CA LEU A 716 -28.69 -50.19 -1.05
C LEU A 716 -27.36 -49.84 -1.79
N SER A 717 -26.63 -48.91 -1.15
CA SER A 717 -25.20 -48.90 -0.74
C SER A 717 -24.15 -49.86 -1.34
N ARG A 718 -23.07 -49.28 -1.90
CA ARG A 718 -21.64 -49.58 -1.57
C ARG A 718 -20.66 -48.60 -2.24
N GLU A 719 -19.81 -47.94 -1.45
CA GLU A 719 -18.71 -47.06 -1.90
C GLU A 719 -17.47 -47.84 -2.38
N ARG A 720 -16.88 -47.45 -3.53
CA ARG A 720 -15.57 -46.77 -3.70
C ARG A 720 -15.05 -46.89 -5.16
N PHE A 721 -14.56 -45.74 -5.67
CA PHE A 721 -13.89 -45.35 -6.94
C PHE A 721 -12.96 -46.37 -7.67
N PRO A 722 -12.43 -46.11 -8.90
CA PRO A 722 -12.73 -45.12 -9.97
C PRO A 722 -12.89 -45.73 -11.41
N GLN A 723 -13.11 -44.85 -12.41
CA GLN A 723 -13.10 -44.99 -13.90
C GLN A 723 -12.17 -46.09 -14.52
N PRO A 724 -12.49 -46.70 -15.70
CA PRO A 724 -12.49 -46.00 -17.01
C PRO A 724 -13.50 -46.50 -18.09
N THR A 725 -13.75 -45.64 -19.08
CA THR A 725 -14.57 -45.89 -20.28
C THR A 725 -13.75 -46.46 -21.46
N THR A 726 -14.33 -47.44 -22.17
CA THR A 726 -14.05 -47.87 -23.56
C THR A 726 -15.42 -48.16 -24.23
N PRO A 727 -15.66 -48.16 -25.58
CA PRO A 727 -14.79 -48.75 -26.64
C PRO A 727 -14.75 -48.07 -28.06
N ASN A 728 -13.78 -48.54 -28.88
CA ASN A 728 -13.51 -48.31 -30.34
C ASN A 728 -14.57 -48.99 -31.28
N PRO A 729 -14.44 -49.14 -32.66
CA PRO A 729 -13.40 -48.81 -33.69
C PRO A 729 -14.00 -48.32 -35.08
N PRO A 730 -13.40 -48.44 -36.31
CA PRO A 730 -12.05 -48.80 -36.79
C PRO A 730 -11.36 -47.89 -37.86
N SER A 731 -10.07 -48.18 -38.08
CA SER A 731 -9.02 -47.72 -39.05
C SER A 731 -9.28 -48.10 -40.54
N PRO A 732 -8.47 -47.72 -41.59
CA PRO A 732 -6.98 -47.89 -41.68
C PRO A 732 -6.08 -46.85 -42.47
N VAL A 733 -4.82 -46.69 -42.00
CA VAL A 733 -3.43 -46.87 -42.60
C VAL A 733 -3.25 -46.70 -44.13
N PRO A 734 -2.11 -46.23 -44.74
CA PRO A 734 -0.66 -46.36 -44.41
C PRO A 734 0.19 -45.07 -44.64
N ASP A 735 1.53 -44.95 -44.58
CA ASP A 735 2.71 -45.66 -44.05
C ASP A 735 3.89 -44.65 -44.10
N GLU A 736 4.97 -45.00 -43.40
CA GLU A 736 6.41 -44.78 -43.72
C GLU A 736 7.26 -43.99 -42.72
N ALA A 737 8.48 -44.51 -42.58
CA ALA A 737 9.32 -44.56 -41.41
C ALA A 737 10.78 -44.24 -41.79
N VAL A 738 11.44 -43.49 -40.89
CA VAL A 738 12.77 -43.76 -40.30
C VAL A 738 14.08 -43.49 -41.08
N SER A 739 15.07 -43.00 -40.29
CA SER A 739 16.53 -43.25 -40.29
C SER A 739 17.44 -42.20 -40.97
N MET A 740 18.65 -41.84 -40.52
CA MET A 740 19.54 -42.04 -39.35
C MET A 740 20.77 -41.08 -39.53
N ALA A 741 21.52 -40.75 -38.47
CA ALA A 741 22.78 -39.96 -38.42
C ALA A 741 24.04 -40.78 -38.89
N PRO A 742 25.35 -40.42 -38.69
CA PRO A 742 26.07 -39.20 -38.22
C PRO A 742 27.41 -38.86 -38.99
N GLU A 743 28.29 -38.01 -38.41
CA GLU A 743 29.78 -37.88 -38.53
C GLU A 743 30.39 -36.50 -38.96
N SER A 744 31.34 -36.02 -38.15
CA SER A 744 32.32 -34.91 -38.32
C SER A 744 33.66 -35.44 -38.93
N PRO A 745 34.81 -34.70 -39.12
CA PRO A 745 35.20 -33.30 -38.81
C PRO A 745 36.01 -32.58 -39.94
N GLU A 746 36.50 -31.34 -39.73
CA GLU A 746 37.82 -30.75 -40.13
C GLU A 746 37.81 -29.21 -40.37
N THR A 747 38.81 -28.54 -39.79
CA THR A 747 39.36 -27.19 -40.10
C THR A 747 40.78 -27.37 -40.73
N PRO A 748 41.56 -26.38 -41.23
CA PRO A 748 41.39 -24.91 -41.38
C PRO A 748 41.85 -24.33 -42.76
N GLN A 749 41.70 -23.02 -43.04
CA GLN A 749 42.68 -22.23 -43.84
C GLN A 749 42.47 -20.69 -43.81
N VAL A 750 43.55 -19.98 -44.16
CA VAL A 750 43.98 -18.60 -43.85
C VAL A 750 43.94 -17.69 -45.11
N LEU A 751 44.12 -16.37 -44.89
CA LEU A 751 44.53 -15.27 -45.82
C LEU A 751 43.37 -14.38 -46.30
N ALA A 752 43.48 -13.07 -46.54
CA ALA A 752 44.38 -11.95 -46.20
C ALA A 752 43.75 -10.70 -46.88
N GLU A 753 44.08 -9.49 -46.42
CA GLU A 753 43.71 -8.19 -47.02
C GLU A 753 44.14 -8.03 -48.49
N PRO A 754 43.61 -7.03 -49.21
CA PRO A 754 44.46 -5.86 -49.45
C PRO A 754 43.76 -4.49 -49.44
N GLU A 755 44.61 -3.48 -49.27
CA GLU A 755 44.41 -2.02 -49.27
C GLU A 755 44.43 -1.44 -50.73
N PRO A 756 44.50 -0.11 -50.97
CA PRO A 756 43.51 0.69 -51.69
C PRO A 756 43.91 1.10 -53.12
N THR A 757 42.99 1.75 -53.87
CA THR A 757 43.29 2.40 -55.16
C THR A 757 42.95 3.89 -55.12
N GLN A 758 43.93 4.68 -55.58
CA GLN A 758 43.89 6.10 -55.88
C GLN A 758 43.07 6.38 -57.14
N ASP A 759 42.46 7.57 -57.24
CA ASP A 759 42.52 8.35 -58.49
C ASP A 759 42.51 9.86 -58.23
N ASN A 760 43.21 10.57 -59.12
CA ASN A 760 43.66 11.96 -59.07
C ASN A 760 42.69 12.97 -59.71
N GLY A 761 42.92 14.26 -59.46
CA GLY A 761 42.46 15.40 -60.29
C GLY A 761 42.50 16.73 -59.53
N GLU A 762 43.69 17.35 -59.39
CA GLU A 762 44.13 18.59 -60.08
C GLU A 762 43.45 19.90 -59.62
N VAL A 763 44.16 20.80 -58.91
CA VAL A 763 44.98 21.97 -59.35
C VAL A 763 44.26 23.30 -59.03
N GLY A 764 44.92 24.17 -58.26
CA GLY A 764 44.46 25.55 -58.00
C GLY A 764 45.23 26.26 -56.89
N THR A 765 46.44 26.73 -57.21
CA THR A 765 47.26 27.70 -56.44
C THR A 765 46.63 29.09 -56.34
N GLN A 766 46.65 29.74 -55.17
CA GLN A 766 47.41 30.98 -54.89
C GLN A 766 47.06 31.63 -53.55
N GLU A 767 48.07 32.32 -53.03
CA GLU A 767 48.25 32.99 -51.74
C GLU A 767 47.32 34.20 -51.52
N GLY A 768 47.16 34.56 -50.25
CA GLY A 768 46.54 35.82 -49.80
C GLY A 768 46.59 35.93 -48.28
N GLU A 769 47.67 36.54 -47.78
CA GLU A 769 47.84 37.04 -46.41
C GLU A 769 46.73 38.04 -46.03
N GLU A 770 46.33 38.08 -44.76
CA GLU A 770 46.32 39.33 -43.95
C GLU A 770 45.95 39.03 -42.49
N GLU A 771 46.91 39.37 -41.60
CA GLU A 771 46.73 39.57 -40.18
C GLU A 771 45.89 40.82 -39.90
N GLU A 772 45.00 40.79 -38.90
CA GLU A 772 44.75 41.98 -38.09
C GLU A 772 44.70 41.64 -36.60
N ARG A 773 45.80 42.01 -35.93
CA ARG A 773 45.86 42.32 -34.49
C ARG A 773 45.13 43.64 -34.24
N TRP A 774 44.46 43.74 -33.09
CA TRP A 774 44.25 45.01 -32.40
C TRP A 774 44.84 44.95 -30.97
N PRO A 775 45.35 46.07 -30.43
CA PRO A 775 46.48 46.04 -29.51
C PRO A 775 46.13 46.36 -28.05
N GLU A 776 46.99 45.87 -27.17
CA GLU A 776 47.18 46.36 -25.80
C GLU A 776 47.88 47.73 -25.78
N GLY A 777 47.47 48.54 -24.81
CA GLY A 777 48.14 49.76 -24.34
C GLY A 777 47.15 50.53 -23.45
N GLN A 778 47.51 51.18 -22.35
CA GLN A 778 48.78 51.43 -21.71
C GLN A 778 48.43 52.02 -20.33
N GLU A 779 49.19 51.67 -19.30
CA GLU A 779 49.11 52.28 -17.96
C GLU A 779 49.42 53.79 -17.98
N ALA A 780 48.71 54.55 -17.14
CA ALA A 780 49.24 55.75 -16.48
C ALA A 780 48.53 55.97 -15.12
N PRO A 781 49.25 56.42 -14.07
CA PRO A 781 48.75 56.55 -12.69
C PRO A 781 48.23 57.97 -12.39
N VAL A 782 47.57 58.17 -11.23
CA VAL A 782 47.67 59.35 -10.31
C VAL A 782 46.50 59.39 -9.29
N GLU A 783 46.89 59.44 -8.01
CA GLU A 783 46.35 60.13 -6.82
C GLU A 783 44.87 60.00 -6.35
N GLU A 784 44.73 59.39 -5.16
CA GLU A 784 44.42 60.01 -3.86
C GLU A 784 43.16 60.92 -3.67
N THR A 785 42.51 60.69 -2.51
CA THR A 785 41.59 61.54 -1.72
C THR A 785 40.06 61.32 -1.80
N GLY A 786 39.56 60.56 -0.81
CA GLY A 786 38.63 61.04 0.23
C GLY A 786 37.21 61.51 -0.14
N ARG A 787 36.21 60.69 0.20
CA ARG A 787 35.24 60.97 1.27
C ARG A 787 34.32 59.78 1.51
#